data_AF-X6LDN8-F1
#
_entry.id   AF-X6LDN8-F1
#
_cell.length_a   1.000
_cell.length_b   1.000
_cell.length_c   1.000
_cell.angle_alpha   90.00
_cell.angle_beta   90.00
_cell.angle_gamma   90.00
#
_symmetry.space_group_name_H-M   'P 1'
#
loop_
_entity.id
_entity.type
_entity.pdbx_description
1 polymer ?
#
loop_
_entity_poly.entity_id
_entity_poly.type
_entity_poly.pdbx_seq_one_letter_code
_entity_poly.pdbx_strand_id
1 'polypeptide(L)'
;ETEANIDQNKITTLTTSILKALLKNRANRVHWIELLENPSKITSDSTFDKSLEKSFKDWLGSEEKSSSYEDNNTFPSKVIELLCSSVFLEAKLYHAHWTEIVDRQSCELRLDNGKWTSDDIDDIRKYAKADLELWEKAFRHMDNIPSEVESDAKKMETTSDEFSRIFEYCLRCSLWFRHESPMQPRLFSLLGHTCTTLSKHKQLFSIMLCKFLSNNLQRIHDLLVSSSSSSSSSSSTELKQSVASLDNVVQEYKQFSESINRLRQMQRYLVDQDLPATLKMLVEESSKWEHQSFVQVKKHYEKDLGIFAQHKSSMDSVLRLQQSVAFNDIWRNSNDECKIPNLPEVPFSIFERVFKESKREWDHYREALENGTLTFQELEKLSSDKEATLMAEMEYLFPDLNEEARKSIIDEVLSRKRKEIELKEHFEPWKALEKATEQMKEYHRCKNVLEEEKDDQWTEFVKQLKVIKTIMTTTTTQRSNDIAISQVSHCYDVCMDTVGSDAKKCAAMGLFETLEKCKDGIKILAENENFNSDTHFDNTLNVLEKSKEERLQDLASALRVANYAMQRLWKCELKTMSELAWAILHLCSNDDNNNNNDDDDDDDDDRKSHKKEEENSFVKMIKKCCDENLQHISLLVDEADQVRTGKSLDQLKNAIKSGQWQFATCSQVLQGNGKNELVLKIDDNVIWPFTEISENIDCVLLGADKQELKEIEEVIQHNYRVDFWKKGGRLNHRNKDNHIIDNDEMFCLRVGLQMAEFEQCKQLWKQRLEQWEKQCLQLRERFPALNYFCFNEVHLLIHTIHTL
;
A
#
# COMPACT_ATOMS: atom_id res chain seq x y z
N GLU A 1 -14.73 20.92 -99.93
CA GLU A 1 -14.34 19.62 -99.31
C GLU A 1 -13.85 19.76 -97.87
N THR A 2 -13.01 20.74 -97.53
CA THR A 2 -12.51 20.97 -96.16
C THR A 2 -13.58 21.40 -95.15
N GLU A 3 -14.59 22.20 -95.53
CA GLU A 3 -15.71 22.56 -94.63
C GLU A 3 -16.68 21.40 -94.38
N ALA A 4 -17.01 20.61 -95.41
CA ALA A 4 -17.86 19.42 -95.27
C ALA A 4 -17.25 18.35 -94.34
N ASN A 5 -15.92 18.23 -94.33
CA ASN A 5 -15.20 17.29 -93.47
C ASN A 5 -15.10 17.78 -92.00
N ILE A 6 -15.17 19.10 -91.77
CA ILE A 6 -15.19 19.71 -90.42
C ILE A 6 -16.58 19.55 -89.78
N ASP A 7 -17.66 19.70 -90.55
CA ASP A 7 -19.02 19.49 -90.03
C ASP A 7 -19.31 18.02 -89.73
N GLN A 8 -18.83 17.08 -90.54
CA GLN A 8 -18.99 15.64 -90.26
C GLN A 8 -18.27 15.19 -88.98
N ASN A 9 -17.07 15.74 -88.71
CA ASN A 9 -16.34 15.47 -87.47
C ASN A 9 -17.04 16.04 -86.23
N LYS A 10 -17.65 17.23 -86.33
CA LYS A 10 -18.46 17.82 -85.25
C LYS A 10 -19.71 17.00 -84.97
N ILE A 11 -20.40 16.54 -86.02
CA ILE A 11 -21.58 15.67 -85.90
C ILE A 11 -21.18 14.36 -85.21
N THR A 12 -20.11 13.70 -85.67
CA THR A 12 -19.61 12.45 -85.07
C THR A 12 -19.25 12.62 -83.59
N THR A 13 -18.61 13.74 -83.24
CA THR A 13 -18.26 14.07 -81.85
C THR A 13 -19.51 14.27 -80.99
N LEU A 14 -20.48 15.04 -81.49
CA LEU A 14 -21.74 15.29 -80.78
C LEU A 14 -22.57 14.02 -80.61
N THR A 15 -22.71 13.20 -81.67
CA THR A 15 -23.38 11.90 -81.64
C THR A 15 -22.74 10.99 -80.59
N THR A 16 -21.41 10.91 -80.57
CA THR A 16 -20.68 10.13 -79.56
C THR A 16 -20.97 10.64 -78.14
N SER A 17 -20.96 11.96 -77.91
CA SER A 17 -21.28 12.54 -76.61
C SER A 17 -22.72 12.27 -76.15
N ILE A 18 -23.70 12.32 -77.06
CA ILE A 18 -25.10 11.99 -76.76
C ILE A 18 -25.24 10.52 -76.38
N LEU A 19 -24.69 9.60 -77.19
CA LEU A 19 -24.74 8.17 -76.91
C LEU A 19 -24.08 7.85 -75.56
N LYS A 20 -22.95 8.52 -75.24
CA LYS A 20 -22.31 8.39 -73.94
C LYS A 20 -23.18 8.89 -72.77
N ALA A 21 -23.90 9.99 -72.97
CA ALA A 21 -24.82 10.53 -71.96
C ALA A 21 -26.03 9.62 -71.73
N LEU A 22 -26.53 8.95 -72.78
CA LEU A 22 -27.61 7.98 -72.65
C LEU A 22 -27.16 6.70 -71.91
N LEU A 23 -25.89 6.33 -72.03
CA LEU A 23 -25.31 5.19 -71.31
C LEU A 23 -25.00 5.45 -69.82
N LYS A 24 -25.13 6.70 -69.37
CA LYS A 24 -24.65 7.16 -68.05
C LYS A 24 -25.34 6.50 -66.85
N ASN A 25 -26.61 6.12 -66.96
CA ASN A 25 -27.36 5.46 -65.88
C ASN A 25 -28.49 4.58 -66.44
N ARG A 26 -29.01 3.67 -65.62
CA ARG A 26 -30.07 2.71 -66.03
C ARG A 26 -31.32 3.37 -66.61
N ALA A 27 -31.76 4.51 -66.05
CA ALA A 27 -32.95 5.21 -66.54
C ALA A 27 -32.78 5.76 -67.95
N ASN A 28 -31.60 6.32 -68.26
CA ASN A 28 -31.28 6.83 -69.58
C ASN A 28 -31.01 5.71 -70.60
N ARG A 29 -30.49 4.56 -70.15
CA ARG A 29 -30.17 3.42 -71.02
C ARG A 29 -31.39 2.81 -71.69
N VAL A 30 -32.59 2.96 -71.12
CA VAL A 30 -33.84 2.58 -71.80
C VAL A 30 -33.96 3.27 -73.16
N HIS A 31 -33.72 4.58 -73.21
CA HIS A 31 -33.73 5.34 -74.46
C HIS A 31 -32.59 4.95 -75.40
N TRP A 32 -31.42 4.59 -74.86
CA TRP A 32 -30.33 4.08 -75.67
C TRP A 32 -30.69 2.73 -76.33
N ILE A 33 -31.38 1.84 -75.61
CA ILE A 33 -31.84 0.55 -76.14
C ILE A 33 -32.92 0.75 -77.22
N GLU A 34 -33.80 1.75 -77.08
CA GLU A 34 -34.77 2.14 -78.13
C GLU A 34 -34.12 2.50 -79.45
N LEU A 35 -32.92 3.10 -79.43
CA LEU A 35 -32.17 3.41 -80.65
C LEU A 35 -31.73 2.15 -81.42
N LEU A 36 -31.54 1.01 -80.73
CA LEU A 36 -31.04 -0.23 -81.33
C LEU A 36 -32.10 -0.93 -82.20
N GLU A 37 -33.38 -0.82 -81.86
CA GLU A 37 -34.45 -1.50 -82.59
C GLU A 37 -34.72 -0.87 -83.96
N ASN A 38 -34.73 0.46 -84.02
CA ASN A 38 -35.15 1.20 -85.22
C ASN A 38 -34.24 2.41 -85.50
N PRO A 39 -32.93 2.23 -85.74
CA PRO A 39 -32.02 3.35 -85.98
C PRO A 39 -32.41 4.16 -87.23
N SER A 40 -32.97 3.49 -88.25
CA SER A 40 -33.45 4.08 -89.51
C SER A 40 -34.69 4.98 -89.36
N LYS A 41 -35.40 4.96 -88.22
CA LYS A 41 -36.51 5.89 -87.94
C LYS A 41 -36.03 7.28 -87.53
N ILE A 42 -34.76 7.40 -87.13
CA ILE A 42 -34.17 8.64 -86.59
C ILE A 42 -33.34 9.35 -87.64
N THR A 43 -32.56 8.60 -88.42
CA THR A 43 -31.77 9.15 -89.53
C THR A 43 -31.45 8.06 -90.55
N SER A 44 -31.25 8.46 -91.81
CA SER A 44 -30.71 7.58 -92.87
C SER A 44 -29.18 7.67 -92.97
N ASP A 45 -28.52 8.35 -92.03
CA ASP A 45 -27.06 8.56 -92.01
C ASP A 45 -26.32 7.32 -91.49
N SER A 46 -25.56 6.67 -92.38
CA SER A 46 -24.67 5.54 -92.05
C SER A 46 -23.61 5.83 -90.97
N THR A 47 -23.31 7.11 -90.71
CA THR A 47 -22.37 7.54 -89.67
C THR A 47 -22.97 7.37 -88.27
N PHE A 48 -24.28 7.57 -88.13
CA PHE A 48 -24.99 7.35 -86.89
C PHE A 48 -25.04 5.86 -86.54
N ASP A 49 -25.38 5.00 -87.50
CA ASP A 49 -25.44 3.55 -87.32
C ASP A 49 -24.08 2.99 -86.86
N LYS A 50 -22.98 3.42 -87.50
CA LYS A 50 -21.62 3.02 -87.10
C LYS A 50 -21.26 3.51 -85.70
N SER A 51 -21.70 4.72 -85.33
CA SER A 51 -21.45 5.28 -84.00
C SER A 51 -22.26 4.56 -82.93
N LEU A 52 -23.50 4.16 -83.24
CA LEU A 52 -24.37 3.38 -82.35
C LEU A 52 -23.86 1.94 -82.17
N GLU A 53 -23.45 1.28 -83.25
CA GLU A 53 -22.80 -0.04 -83.21
C GLU A 53 -21.52 -0.02 -82.38
N LYS A 54 -20.67 1.00 -82.59
CA LYS A 54 -19.47 1.19 -81.78
C LYS A 54 -19.82 1.44 -80.31
N SER A 55 -20.80 2.29 -80.04
CA SER A 55 -21.28 2.54 -78.67
C SER A 55 -21.78 1.26 -78.00
N PHE A 56 -22.47 0.38 -78.73
CA PHE A 56 -22.94 -0.91 -78.23
C PHE A 56 -21.78 -1.84 -77.87
N LYS A 57 -20.82 -2.01 -78.81
CA LYS A 57 -19.64 -2.85 -78.59
C LYS A 57 -18.76 -2.35 -77.46
N ASP A 58 -18.55 -1.04 -77.38
CA ASP A 58 -17.72 -0.41 -76.35
C ASP A 58 -18.37 -0.54 -74.97
N TRP A 59 -19.68 -0.30 -74.85
CA TRP A 59 -20.36 -0.37 -73.55
C TRP A 59 -20.50 -1.80 -73.02
N LEU A 60 -20.93 -2.74 -73.87
CA LEU A 60 -21.08 -4.14 -73.46
C LEU A 60 -19.71 -4.81 -73.28
N GLY A 61 -18.72 -4.46 -74.10
CA GLY A 61 -17.40 -5.07 -74.11
C GLY A 61 -16.34 -4.44 -73.20
N SER A 62 -16.59 -3.25 -72.62
CA SER A 62 -15.61 -2.58 -71.74
C SER A 62 -15.36 -3.35 -70.45
N GLU A 63 -14.10 -3.51 -70.05
CA GLU A 63 -13.73 -4.01 -68.73
C GLU A 63 -14.14 -3.03 -67.62
N GLU A 64 -14.65 -3.54 -66.50
CA GLU A 64 -15.20 -2.79 -65.36
C GLU A 64 -14.27 -1.70 -64.83
N LYS A 65 -12.94 -1.86 -64.96
CA LYS A 65 -11.93 -0.90 -64.49
C LYS A 65 -11.58 0.22 -65.47
N SER A 66 -12.09 0.17 -66.70
CA SER A 66 -11.75 1.11 -67.79
C SER A 66 -12.96 1.88 -68.36
N SER A 67 -14.15 1.61 -67.82
CA SER A 67 -15.40 2.23 -68.23
C SER A 67 -15.41 3.72 -67.90
N SER A 68 -15.49 4.59 -68.93
CA SER A 68 -15.69 6.05 -68.75
C SER A 68 -17.13 6.42 -68.36
N TYR A 69 -17.95 5.45 -67.96
CA TYR A 69 -19.36 5.61 -67.64
C TYR A 69 -19.54 5.49 -66.12
N GLU A 70 -20.19 6.48 -65.51
CA GLU A 70 -20.28 6.71 -64.05
C GLU A 70 -21.11 5.65 -63.27
N ASP A 71 -21.50 4.54 -63.89
CA ASP A 71 -22.32 3.48 -63.29
C ASP A 71 -21.54 2.16 -63.35
N ASN A 72 -21.13 1.64 -62.18
CA ASN A 72 -20.41 0.37 -62.00
C ASN A 72 -21.32 -0.84 -62.29
N ASN A 73 -21.95 -0.90 -63.47
CA ASN A 73 -22.69 -2.08 -63.89
C ASN A 73 -21.71 -3.17 -64.31
N THR A 74 -21.78 -4.32 -63.63
CA THR A 74 -20.96 -5.47 -63.96
C THR A 74 -21.32 -6.01 -65.34
N PHE A 75 -20.40 -6.76 -65.95
CA PHE A 75 -20.70 -7.39 -67.24
C PHE A 75 -22.00 -8.23 -67.21
N PRO A 76 -22.24 -9.09 -66.20
CA PRO A 76 -23.51 -9.77 -66.04
C PRO A 76 -24.74 -8.85 -66.01
N SER A 77 -24.71 -7.75 -65.25
CA SER A 77 -25.84 -6.82 -65.16
C SER A 77 -26.16 -6.18 -66.52
N LYS A 78 -25.14 -5.84 -67.32
CA LYS A 78 -25.35 -5.30 -68.68
C LYS A 78 -26.01 -6.31 -69.61
N VAL A 79 -25.57 -7.58 -69.51
CA VAL A 79 -26.13 -8.69 -70.30
C VAL A 79 -27.61 -8.89 -69.95
N ILE A 80 -27.94 -8.94 -68.66
CA ILE A 80 -29.33 -9.10 -68.20
C ILE A 80 -30.19 -7.89 -68.53
N GLU A 81 -29.70 -6.66 -68.33
CA GLU A 81 -30.43 -5.43 -68.65
C GLU A 81 -30.91 -5.42 -70.12
N LEU A 82 -30.07 -5.87 -71.05
CA LEU A 82 -30.44 -6.03 -72.46
C LEU A 82 -31.48 -7.13 -72.68
N LEU A 83 -31.27 -8.31 -72.09
CA LEU A 83 -32.18 -9.45 -72.25
C LEU A 83 -33.57 -9.24 -71.63
N CYS A 84 -33.67 -8.37 -70.62
CA CYS A 84 -34.92 -7.96 -70.01
C CYS A 84 -35.70 -6.92 -70.84
N SER A 85 -35.05 -6.27 -71.81
CA SER A 85 -35.69 -5.28 -72.67
C SER A 85 -36.37 -5.94 -73.87
N SER A 86 -37.70 -5.86 -73.93
CA SER A 86 -38.46 -6.34 -75.10
C SER A 86 -38.05 -5.65 -76.39
N VAL A 87 -37.63 -4.38 -76.30
CA VAL A 87 -37.15 -3.57 -77.42
C VAL A 87 -35.83 -4.13 -77.98
N PHE A 88 -34.91 -4.54 -77.11
CA PHE A 88 -33.66 -5.17 -77.56
C PHE A 88 -33.89 -6.55 -78.19
N LEU A 89 -34.86 -7.32 -77.68
CA LEU A 89 -35.21 -8.62 -78.26
C LEU A 89 -35.73 -8.49 -79.71
N GLU A 90 -36.29 -7.34 -80.10
CA GLU A 90 -36.67 -7.04 -81.48
C GLU A 90 -35.51 -6.46 -82.33
N ALA A 91 -34.42 -6.00 -81.71
CA ALA A 91 -33.24 -5.39 -82.35
C ALA A 91 -32.27 -6.42 -82.98
N LYS A 92 -32.76 -7.21 -83.94
CA LYS A 92 -32.05 -8.37 -84.54
C LYS A 92 -30.66 -8.06 -85.08
N LEU A 93 -30.42 -6.86 -85.58
CA LEU A 93 -29.12 -6.43 -86.13
C LEU A 93 -27.99 -6.50 -85.09
N TYR A 94 -28.31 -6.35 -83.80
CA TYR A 94 -27.33 -6.30 -82.72
C TYR A 94 -27.13 -7.64 -82.02
N HIS A 95 -27.97 -8.64 -82.29
CA HIS A 95 -27.91 -9.96 -81.65
C HIS A 95 -26.59 -10.69 -81.96
N ALA A 96 -26.06 -10.56 -83.18
CA ALA A 96 -24.77 -11.15 -83.56
C ALA A 96 -23.61 -10.55 -82.76
N HIS A 97 -23.60 -9.22 -82.55
CA HIS A 97 -22.58 -8.53 -81.77
C HIS A 97 -22.69 -8.82 -80.28
N TRP A 98 -23.92 -8.87 -79.75
CA TRP A 98 -24.16 -9.30 -78.37
C TRP A 98 -23.59 -10.70 -78.15
N THR A 99 -23.89 -11.61 -79.08
CA THR A 99 -23.47 -13.00 -79.05
C THR A 99 -21.96 -13.15 -79.04
N GLU A 100 -21.27 -12.44 -79.94
CA GLU A 100 -19.81 -12.42 -80.02
C GLU A 100 -19.16 -11.94 -78.71
N ILE A 101 -19.71 -10.87 -78.11
CA ILE A 101 -19.16 -10.30 -76.87
C ILE A 101 -19.40 -11.22 -75.67
N VAL A 102 -20.60 -11.81 -75.57
CA VAL A 102 -20.96 -12.76 -74.51
C VAL A 102 -20.13 -14.03 -74.59
N ASP A 103 -19.87 -14.57 -75.78
CA ASP A 103 -18.99 -15.72 -75.95
C ASP A 103 -17.57 -15.41 -75.47
N ARG A 104 -17.04 -14.25 -75.86
CA ARG A 104 -15.69 -13.79 -75.49
C ARG A 104 -15.53 -13.58 -73.98
N GLN A 105 -16.58 -13.15 -73.28
CA GLN A 105 -16.56 -12.84 -71.84
C GLN A 105 -17.39 -13.83 -71.00
N SER A 106 -17.59 -15.05 -71.50
CA SER A 106 -18.41 -16.08 -70.86
C SER A 106 -18.01 -16.43 -69.41
N CYS A 107 -16.72 -16.30 -69.06
CA CYS A 107 -16.23 -16.51 -67.68
C CYS A 107 -16.73 -15.46 -66.67
N GLU A 108 -17.19 -14.30 -67.15
CA GLU A 108 -17.79 -13.27 -66.31
C GLU A 108 -19.22 -13.63 -65.88
N LEU A 109 -19.88 -14.54 -66.59
CA LEU A 109 -21.24 -15.02 -66.27
C LEU A 109 -21.28 -16.17 -65.24
N ARG A 110 -20.14 -16.53 -64.63
CA ARG A 110 -20.10 -17.51 -63.52
C ARG A 110 -20.95 -17.01 -62.35
N LEU A 111 -21.62 -17.94 -61.65
CA LEU A 111 -22.61 -17.67 -60.58
C LEU A 111 -22.01 -17.12 -59.27
N ASP A 112 -20.96 -16.31 -59.34
CA ASP A 112 -20.28 -15.73 -58.19
C ASP A 112 -20.96 -14.44 -57.72
N ASN A 113 -21.34 -14.38 -56.44
CA ASN A 113 -21.92 -13.19 -55.83
C ASN A 113 -21.06 -11.93 -55.97
N GLY A 114 -19.74 -12.07 -56.18
CA GLY A 114 -18.87 -10.92 -56.49
C GLY A 114 -19.21 -10.21 -57.81
N LYS A 115 -19.97 -10.86 -58.70
CA LYS A 115 -20.31 -10.35 -60.05
C LYS A 115 -21.80 -10.06 -60.25
N TRP A 116 -22.67 -10.61 -59.41
CA TRP A 116 -24.11 -10.58 -59.55
C TRP A 116 -24.78 -9.83 -58.39
N THR A 117 -25.79 -9.05 -58.70
CA THR A 117 -26.65 -8.39 -57.69
C THR A 117 -27.96 -9.15 -57.50
N SER A 118 -28.64 -8.90 -56.37
CA SER A 118 -29.99 -9.45 -56.14
C SER A 118 -30.99 -9.00 -57.21
N ASP A 119 -30.86 -7.75 -57.69
CA ASP A 119 -31.72 -7.20 -58.74
C ASP A 119 -31.54 -7.95 -60.06
N ASP A 120 -30.30 -8.34 -60.42
CA ASP A 120 -30.03 -9.12 -61.63
C ASP A 120 -30.72 -10.49 -61.58
N ILE A 121 -30.69 -11.17 -60.42
CA ILE A 121 -31.30 -12.48 -60.26
C ILE A 121 -32.84 -12.37 -60.29
N ASP A 122 -33.39 -11.33 -59.67
CA ASP A 122 -34.83 -11.06 -59.70
C ASP A 122 -35.31 -10.70 -61.12
N ASP A 123 -34.50 -9.97 -61.89
CA ASP A 123 -34.75 -9.66 -63.31
C ASP A 123 -34.73 -10.94 -64.16
N ILE A 124 -33.77 -11.84 -63.95
CA ILE A 124 -33.75 -13.16 -64.60
C ILE A 124 -35.03 -13.93 -64.27
N ARG A 125 -35.41 -14.02 -63.00
CA ARG A 125 -36.64 -14.72 -62.58
C ARG A 125 -37.88 -14.17 -63.29
N LYS A 126 -37.97 -12.84 -63.42
CA LYS A 126 -39.16 -12.16 -63.95
C LYS A 126 -39.26 -12.21 -65.47
N TYR A 127 -38.13 -12.10 -66.17
CA TYR A 127 -38.10 -11.85 -67.62
C TYR A 127 -37.52 -13.00 -68.45
N ALA A 128 -36.83 -13.97 -67.84
CA ALA A 128 -36.23 -15.05 -68.59
C ALA A 128 -37.27 -15.92 -69.29
N LYS A 129 -37.00 -16.19 -70.57
CA LYS A 129 -37.80 -17.09 -71.42
C LYS A 129 -36.85 -18.09 -72.06
N ALA A 130 -36.89 -19.33 -71.58
CA ALA A 130 -35.93 -20.37 -71.96
C ALA A 130 -36.01 -20.79 -73.45
N ASP A 131 -37.10 -20.44 -74.13
CA ASP A 131 -37.36 -20.68 -75.56
C ASP A 131 -36.78 -19.59 -76.47
N LEU A 132 -36.25 -18.50 -75.92
CA LEU A 132 -35.55 -17.46 -76.69
C LEU A 132 -34.05 -17.78 -76.79
N GLU A 133 -33.53 -17.77 -78.02
CA GLU A 133 -32.16 -18.15 -78.37
C GLU A 133 -31.07 -17.40 -77.56
N LEU A 134 -31.29 -16.10 -77.30
CA LEU A 134 -30.35 -15.28 -76.52
C LEU A 134 -30.33 -15.66 -75.03
N TRP A 135 -31.49 -15.98 -74.45
CA TRP A 135 -31.60 -16.46 -73.07
C TRP A 135 -31.00 -17.85 -72.92
N GLU A 136 -31.27 -18.77 -73.86
CA GLU A 136 -30.64 -20.09 -73.91
C GLU A 136 -29.10 -19.97 -73.94
N LYS A 137 -28.58 -19.04 -74.75
CA LYS A 137 -27.14 -18.78 -74.85
C LYS A 137 -26.56 -18.22 -73.55
N ALA A 138 -27.21 -17.25 -72.91
CA ALA A 138 -26.77 -16.75 -71.60
C ALA A 138 -26.77 -17.88 -70.56
N PHE A 139 -27.82 -18.70 -70.50
CA PHE A 139 -27.89 -19.81 -69.54
C PHE A 139 -26.82 -20.87 -69.76
N ARG A 140 -26.45 -21.19 -71.01
CA ARG A 140 -25.32 -22.10 -71.30
C ARG A 140 -24.00 -21.60 -70.72
N HIS A 141 -23.74 -20.29 -70.76
CA HIS A 141 -22.53 -19.70 -70.18
C HIS A 141 -22.61 -19.52 -68.67
N MET A 142 -23.81 -19.35 -68.11
CA MET A 142 -24.02 -19.32 -66.67
C MET A 142 -23.89 -20.71 -66.04
N ASP A 143 -24.19 -21.75 -66.82
CA ASP A 143 -24.15 -23.16 -66.41
C ASP A 143 -22.71 -23.72 -66.35
N ASN A 144 -21.89 -23.06 -65.54
CA ASN A 144 -20.55 -23.51 -65.16
C ASN A 144 -20.55 -24.21 -63.78
N ILE A 145 -21.68 -24.82 -63.40
CA ILE A 145 -21.83 -25.52 -62.13
C ILE A 145 -20.91 -26.77 -62.16
N PRO A 146 -20.02 -26.97 -61.17
CA PRO A 146 -19.18 -28.15 -61.11
C PRO A 146 -20.00 -29.45 -61.18
N SER A 147 -19.41 -30.48 -61.80
CA SER A 147 -19.98 -31.82 -61.78
C SER A 147 -20.00 -32.41 -60.38
N GLU A 148 -20.90 -33.35 -60.15
CA GLU A 148 -20.92 -34.15 -58.91
C GLU A 148 -19.62 -34.96 -58.79
N VAL A 149 -19.09 -35.07 -57.56
CA VAL A 149 -17.84 -35.78 -57.29
C VAL A 149 -18.04 -37.29 -57.37
N GLU A 150 -17.20 -37.97 -58.15
CA GLU A 150 -17.09 -39.43 -58.06
C GLU A 150 -16.38 -39.81 -56.76
N SER A 151 -17.07 -40.55 -55.90
CA SER A 151 -16.55 -40.97 -54.59
C SER A 151 -15.49 -42.07 -54.73
N ASP A 152 -14.21 -41.68 -54.82
CA ASP A 152 -13.08 -42.63 -54.79
C ASP A 152 -12.17 -42.42 -53.57
N ALA A 153 -12.39 -43.23 -52.53
CA ALA A 153 -11.54 -43.23 -51.34
C ALA A 153 -10.06 -43.59 -51.60
N LYS A 154 -9.72 -44.15 -52.77
CA LYS A 154 -8.32 -44.45 -53.15
C LYS A 154 -7.56 -43.22 -53.63
N LYS A 155 -8.25 -42.13 -53.98
CA LYS A 155 -7.66 -40.85 -54.41
C LYS A 155 -8.05 -39.71 -53.45
N MET A 156 -7.85 -39.96 -52.16
CA MET A 156 -8.31 -39.09 -51.07
C MET A 156 -7.88 -37.62 -51.21
N GLU A 157 -6.65 -37.36 -51.68
CA GLU A 157 -6.13 -36.01 -51.93
C GLU A 157 -7.00 -35.27 -52.94
N THR A 158 -7.14 -35.82 -54.16
CA THR A 158 -7.94 -35.19 -55.21
C THR A 158 -9.42 -35.11 -54.87
N THR A 159 -9.97 -36.14 -54.22
CA THR A 159 -11.38 -36.19 -53.83
C THR A 159 -11.71 -35.17 -52.74
N SER A 160 -10.80 -34.99 -51.77
CA SER A 160 -10.95 -33.98 -50.72
C SER A 160 -10.89 -32.57 -51.29
N ASP A 161 -9.93 -32.29 -52.17
CA ASP A 161 -9.79 -30.99 -52.82
C ASP A 161 -11.04 -30.65 -53.63
N GLU A 162 -11.60 -31.63 -54.32
CA GLU A 162 -12.82 -31.47 -55.12
C GLU A 162 -14.03 -31.14 -54.24
N PHE A 163 -14.22 -31.84 -53.13
CA PHE A 163 -15.28 -31.50 -52.16
C PHE A 163 -15.10 -30.09 -51.58
N SER A 164 -13.89 -29.72 -51.18
CA SER A 164 -13.59 -28.36 -50.69
C SER A 164 -13.91 -27.31 -51.76
N ARG A 165 -13.51 -27.54 -53.01
CA ARG A 165 -13.80 -26.65 -54.14
C ARG A 165 -15.29 -26.50 -54.42
N ILE A 166 -16.07 -27.58 -54.30
CA ILE A 166 -17.53 -27.54 -54.48
C ILE A 166 -18.20 -26.76 -53.36
N PHE A 167 -17.82 -27.00 -52.10
CA PHE A 167 -18.36 -26.20 -51.00
C PHE A 167 -17.99 -24.73 -51.13
N GLU A 168 -16.75 -24.42 -51.48
CA GLU A 168 -16.31 -23.04 -51.74
C GLU A 168 -17.09 -22.40 -52.89
N TYR A 169 -17.31 -23.13 -53.99
CA TYR A 169 -18.16 -22.69 -55.10
C TYR A 169 -19.58 -22.38 -54.62
N CYS A 170 -20.22 -23.29 -53.89
CA CYS A 170 -21.57 -23.07 -53.33
C CYS A 170 -21.62 -21.84 -52.41
N LEU A 171 -20.60 -21.63 -51.58
CA LEU A 171 -20.51 -20.45 -50.72
C LEU A 171 -20.37 -19.14 -51.51
N ARG A 172 -19.64 -19.15 -52.63
CA ARG A 172 -19.56 -18.02 -53.57
C ARG A 172 -20.87 -17.77 -54.31
N CYS A 173 -21.70 -18.78 -54.48
CA CYS A 173 -23.01 -18.67 -55.13
C CYS A 173 -24.16 -18.34 -54.15
N SER A 174 -23.88 -17.84 -52.93
CA SER A 174 -24.91 -17.77 -51.88
C SER A 174 -26.14 -16.90 -52.19
N LEU A 175 -26.04 -15.89 -53.08
CA LEU A 175 -27.19 -15.12 -53.54
C LEU A 175 -28.13 -15.98 -54.39
N TRP A 176 -27.57 -16.85 -55.22
CA TRP A 176 -28.31 -17.78 -56.09
C TRP A 176 -29.05 -18.88 -55.33
N PHE A 177 -28.65 -19.16 -54.08
CA PHE A 177 -29.41 -20.03 -53.18
C PHE A 177 -30.62 -19.32 -52.57
N ARG A 178 -30.55 -18.00 -52.37
CA ARG A 178 -31.60 -17.20 -51.70
C ARG A 178 -32.73 -16.78 -52.64
N HIS A 179 -32.40 -16.47 -53.89
CA HIS A 179 -33.37 -16.01 -54.89
C HIS A 179 -33.84 -17.17 -55.77
N GLU A 180 -35.14 -17.22 -56.04
CA GLU A 180 -35.71 -18.17 -56.99
C GLU A 180 -35.15 -17.88 -58.39
N SER A 181 -34.47 -18.86 -58.99
CA SER A 181 -33.84 -18.71 -60.30
C SER A 181 -33.73 -20.07 -61.02
N PRO A 182 -33.54 -20.09 -62.35
CA PRO A 182 -33.36 -21.33 -63.11
C PRO A 182 -32.14 -22.16 -62.66
N MET A 183 -31.13 -21.53 -62.05
CA MET A 183 -29.91 -22.18 -61.59
C MET A 183 -30.02 -22.75 -60.17
N GLN A 184 -30.95 -22.23 -59.37
CA GLN A 184 -31.13 -22.59 -57.97
C GLN A 184 -31.36 -24.10 -57.75
N PRO A 185 -32.22 -24.82 -58.51
CA PRO A 185 -32.42 -26.26 -58.31
C PRO A 185 -31.15 -27.09 -58.50
N ARG A 186 -30.29 -26.70 -59.46
CA ARG A 186 -29.04 -27.41 -59.73
C ARG A 186 -27.98 -27.16 -58.66
N LEU A 187 -27.91 -25.94 -58.14
CA LEU A 187 -27.05 -25.61 -57.00
C LEU A 187 -27.46 -26.39 -55.73
N PHE A 188 -28.77 -26.50 -55.47
CA PHE A 188 -29.27 -27.35 -54.38
C PHE A 188 -29.02 -28.83 -54.62
N SER A 189 -29.13 -29.31 -55.87
CA SER A 189 -28.79 -30.70 -56.22
C SER A 189 -27.31 -30.99 -55.95
N LEU A 190 -26.41 -30.12 -56.39
CA LEU A 190 -24.96 -30.27 -56.17
C LEU A 190 -24.60 -30.26 -54.68
N LEU A 191 -25.11 -29.27 -53.93
CA LEU A 191 -24.86 -29.17 -52.50
C LEU A 191 -25.48 -30.35 -51.74
N GLY A 192 -26.70 -30.74 -52.11
CA GLY A 192 -27.42 -31.87 -51.54
C GLY A 192 -26.68 -33.19 -51.76
N HIS A 193 -26.31 -33.47 -53.01
CA HIS A 193 -25.50 -34.62 -53.37
C HIS A 193 -24.20 -34.65 -52.57
N THR A 194 -23.47 -33.53 -52.52
CA THR A 194 -22.19 -33.42 -51.81
C THR A 194 -22.34 -33.74 -50.31
N CYS A 195 -23.30 -33.14 -49.64
CA CYS A 195 -23.59 -33.39 -48.22
C CYS A 195 -24.02 -34.84 -47.98
N THR A 196 -24.87 -35.40 -48.83
CA THR A 196 -25.35 -36.78 -48.69
C THR A 196 -24.23 -37.80 -48.94
N THR A 197 -23.37 -37.57 -49.93
CA THR A 197 -22.23 -38.44 -50.23
C THR A 197 -21.25 -38.47 -49.07
N LEU A 198 -20.90 -37.31 -48.51
CA LEU A 198 -20.04 -37.25 -47.31
C LEU A 198 -20.70 -37.91 -46.09
N SER A 199 -22.00 -37.66 -45.87
CA SER A 199 -22.75 -38.28 -44.76
C SER A 199 -22.74 -39.82 -44.82
N LYS A 200 -22.87 -40.39 -46.03
CA LYS A 200 -22.84 -41.85 -46.24
C LYS A 200 -21.42 -42.43 -46.16
N HIS A 201 -20.42 -41.68 -46.61
CA HIS A 201 -19.04 -42.14 -46.70
C HIS A 201 -18.12 -41.35 -45.78
N LYS A 202 -18.25 -41.58 -44.46
CA LYS A 202 -17.43 -40.90 -43.43
C LYS A 202 -15.91 -41.02 -43.63
N GLN A 203 -15.46 -42.04 -44.37
CA GLN A 203 -14.05 -42.23 -44.71
C GLN A 203 -13.48 -41.11 -45.61
N LEU A 204 -14.34 -40.38 -46.34
CA LEU A 204 -13.97 -39.28 -47.25
C LEU A 204 -13.70 -37.95 -46.53
N PHE A 205 -13.92 -37.88 -45.23
CA PHE A 205 -13.53 -36.71 -44.44
C PHE A 205 -12.02 -36.72 -44.24
N SER A 206 -11.30 -35.95 -45.05
CA SER A 206 -9.89 -35.66 -44.78
C SER A 206 -9.76 -34.67 -43.63
N ILE A 207 -8.58 -34.57 -43.03
CA ILE A 207 -8.30 -33.54 -42.02
C ILE A 207 -8.43 -32.13 -42.61
N MET A 208 -7.99 -31.92 -43.85
CA MET A 208 -8.14 -30.66 -44.56
C MET A 208 -9.61 -30.30 -44.77
N LEU A 209 -10.44 -31.25 -45.22
CA LEU A 209 -11.87 -31.03 -45.42
C LEU A 209 -12.57 -30.76 -44.08
N CYS A 210 -12.26 -31.51 -43.03
CA CYS A 210 -12.76 -31.24 -41.68
C CYS A 210 -12.37 -29.85 -41.17
N LYS A 211 -11.13 -29.41 -41.41
CA LYS A 211 -10.66 -28.05 -41.09
C LYS A 211 -11.45 -26.99 -41.87
N PHE A 212 -11.64 -27.19 -43.18
CA PHE A 212 -12.44 -26.29 -44.01
C PHE A 212 -13.89 -26.19 -43.51
N LEU A 213 -14.52 -27.33 -43.27
CA LEU A 213 -15.89 -27.41 -42.77
C LEU A 213 -16.00 -26.82 -41.37
N SER A 214 -15.03 -27.02 -40.48
CA SER A 214 -15.04 -26.42 -39.13
C SER A 214 -15.20 -24.91 -39.14
N ASN A 215 -14.68 -24.24 -40.18
CA ASN A 215 -14.74 -22.79 -40.37
C ASN A 215 -15.97 -22.33 -41.18
N ASN A 216 -16.60 -23.22 -41.96
CA ASN A 216 -17.62 -22.83 -42.95
C ASN A 216 -18.96 -23.57 -42.82
N LEU A 217 -19.10 -24.54 -41.91
CA LEU A 217 -20.30 -25.38 -41.80
C LEU A 217 -21.56 -24.57 -41.49
N GLN A 218 -21.46 -23.53 -40.64
CA GLN A 218 -22.60 -22.65 -40.37
C GLN A 218 -23.06 -21.92 -41.64
N ARG A 219 -22.12 -21.43 -42.45
CA ARG A 219 -22.44 -20.75 -43.71
C ARG A 219 -23.10 -21.72 -44.69
N ILE A 220 -22.66 -22.99 -44.73
CA ILE A 220 -23.29 -24.04 -45.53
C ILE A 220 -24.71 -24.34 -45.02
N HIS A 221 -24.92 -24.37 -43.71
CA HIS A 221 -26.24 -24.51 -43.11
C HIS A 221 -27.17 -23.36 -43.51
N ASP A 222 -26.66 -22.12 -43.51
CA ASP A 222 -27.44 -20.94 -43.88
C ASP A 222 -27.89 -20.98 -45.36
N LEU A 223 -27.09 -21.56 -46.27
CA LEU A 223 -27.51 -21.80 -47.67
C LEU A 223 -28.75 -22.68 -47.76
N LEU A 224 -28.83 -23.69 -46.89
CA LEU A 224 -29.91 -24.67 -46.86
C LEU A 224 -31.16 -24.17 -46.14
N VAL A 225 -31.01 -23.27 -45.17
CA VAL A 225 -32.12 -22.64 -44.46
C VAL A 225 -32.77 -21.53 -45.30
N SER A 226 -31.98 -20.81 -46.09
CA SER A 226 -32.44 -19.68 -46.91
C SER A 226 -33.53 -20.03 -47.94
N SER A 227 -33.73 -21.31 -48.26
CA SER A 227 -34.77 -21.82 -49.18
C SER A 227 -36.10 -22.22 -48.52
N SER A 228 -36.22 -22.12 -47.19
CA SER A 228 -37.39 -22.65 -46.46
C SER A 228 -38.70 -21.88 -46.68
N SER A 229 -38.66 -20.74 -47.37
CA SER A 229 -39.81 -19.90 -47.72
C SER A 229 -40.56 -20.37 -48.96
N SER A 230 -40.05 -21.35 -49.72
CA SER A 230 -40.72 -21.93 -50.89
C SER A 230 -41.00 -23.43 -50.68
N SER A 231 -42.28 -23.76 -50.71
CA SER A 231 -42.90 -25.04 -50.37
C SER A 231 -42.40 -26.24 -51.19
N SER A 232 -41.52 -27.06 -50.61
CA SER A 232 -41.41 -28.51 -50.92
C SER A 232 -40.95 -29.28 -49.68
N SER A 233 -41.84 -30.13 -49.14
CA SER A 233 -41.77 -30.64 -47.77
C SER A 233 -41.18 -32.06 -47.61
N SER A 234 -40.61 -32.66 -48.66
CA SER A 234 -40.10 -34.05 -48.61
C SER A 234 -38.59 -34.20 -48.81
N SER A 235 -37.89 -33.34 -49.58
CA SER A 235 -36.43 -33.39 -49.75
C SER A 235 -35.64 -32.74 -48.59
N SER A 236 -36.32 -31.96 -47.74
CA SER A 236 -35.70 -31.19 -46.65
C SER A 236 -35.20 -32.09 -45.50
N THR A 237 -35.82 -33.25 -45.25
CA THR A 237 -35.51 -34.06 -44.06
C THR A 237 -34.22 -34.87 -44.20
N GLU A 238 -34.00 -35.52 -45.35
CA GLU A 238 -32.77 -36.30 -45.63
C GLU A 238 -31.53 -35.41 -45.74
N LEU A 239 -31.69 -34.21 -46.30
CA LEU A 239 -30.61 -33.23 -46.39
C LEU A 239 -30.26 -32.65 -45.03
N LYS A 240 -31.25 -32.29 -44.21
CA LYS A 240 -31.04 -31.87 -42.80
C LYS A 240 -30.32 -32.96 -42.00
N GLN A 241 -30.70 -34.23 -42.18
CA GLN A 241 -30.02 -35.35 -41.54
C GLN A 241 -28.58 -35.52 -42.04
N SER A 242 -28.34 -35.31 -43.34
CA SER A 242 -26.98 -35.35 -43.91
C SER A 242 -26.10 -34.26 -43.32
N VAL A 243 -26.59 -33.02 -43.21
CA VAL A 243 -25.87 -31.90 -42.61
C VAL A 243 -25.62 -32.12 -41.11
N ALA A 244 -26.57 -32.68 -40.37
CA ALA A 244 -26.36 -33.05 -38.97
C ALA A 244 -25.27 -34.13 -38.82
N SER A 245 -25.18 -35.08 -39.76
CA SER A 245 -24.10 -36.07 -39.81
C SER A 245 -22.73 -35.40 -40.04
N LEU A 246 -22.67 -34.40 -40.92
CA LEU A 246 -21.47 -33.58 -41.14
C LEU A 246 -21.07 -32.83 -39.87
N ASP A 247 -22.01 -32.19 -39.19
CA ASP A 247 -21.75 -31.47 -37.93
C ASP A 247 -21.14 -32.39 -36.88
N ASN A 248 -21.70 -33.59 -36.68
CA ASN A 248 -21.14 -34.56 -35.75
C ASN A 248 -19.65 -34.87 -36.03
N VAL A 249 -19.28 -35.14 -37.29
CA VAL A 249 -17.89 -35.43 -37.67
C VAL A 249 -16.99 -34.20 -37.47
N VAL A 250 -17.49 -33.00 -37.78
CA VAL A 250 -16.77 -31.73 -37.58
C VAL A 250 -16.55 -31.45 -36.10
N GLN A 251 -17.54 -31.68 -35.24
CA GLN A 251 -17.41 -31.53 -33.79
C GLN A 251 -16.39 -32.54 -33.22
N GLU A 252 -16.43 -33.79 -33.66
CA GLU A 252 -15.43 -34.79 -33.30
C GLU A 252 -14.02 -34.35 -33.72
N TYR A 253 -13.88 -33.76 -34.91
CA TYR A 253 -12.60 -33.22 -35.38
C TYR A 253 -12.13 -32.04 -34.53
N LYS A 254 -13.02 -31.11 -34.15
CA LYS A 254 -12.68 -29.98 -33.28
C LYS A 254 -12.11 -30.47 -31.95
N GLN A 255 -12.79 -31.40 -31.29
CA GLN A 255 -12.33 -32.02 -30.04
C GLN A 255 -10.97 -32.73 -30.20
N PHE A 256 -10.79 -33.45 -31.31
CA PHE A 256 -9.52 -34.10 -31.65
C PHE A 256 -8.39 -33.08 -31.84
N SER A 257 -8.63 -32.03 -32.64
CA SER A 257 -7.65 -30.97 -32.91
C SER A 257 -7.28 -30.21 -31.64
N GLU A 258 -8.25 -29.93 -30.76
CA GLU A 258 -8.00 -29.30 -29.46
C GLU A 258 -7.13 -30.19 -28.56
N SER A 259 -7.34 -31.50 -28.59
CA SER A 259 -6.53 -32.46 -27.82
C SER A 259 -5.08 -32.47 -28.29
N ILE A 260 -4.84 -32.48 -29.61
CA ILE A 260 -3.48 -32.38 -30.18
C ILE A 260 -2.83 -31.05 -29.82
N ASN A 261 -3.55 -29.95 -29.94
CA ASN A 261 -3.02 -28.63 -29.60
C ASN A 261 -2.64 -28.52 -28.12
N ARG A 262 -3.46 -29.07 -27.22
CA ARG A 262 -3.17 -29.15 -25.78
C ARG A 262 -1.90 -29.98 -25.52
N LEU A 263 -1.77 -31.14 -26.17
CA LEU A 263 -0.57 -31.98 -26.03
C LEU A 263 0.69 -31.24 -26.50
N ARG A 264 0.62 -30.47 -27.59
CA ARG A 264 1.71 -29.61 -28.07
C ARG A 264 2.10 -28.55 -27.03
N GLN A 265 1.13 -27.87 -26.43
CA GLN A 265 1.39 -26.86 -25.39
C GLN A 265 2.02 -27.45 -24.13
N MET A 266 1.68 -28.70 -23.80
CA MET A 266 2.22 -29.41 -22.64
C MET A 266 3.64 -29.95 -22.82
N GLN A 267 4.23 -29.91 -24.03
CA GLN A 267 5.55 -30.50 -24.30
C GLN A 267 6.65 -30.04 -23.33
N ARG A 268 6.61 -28.79 -22.85
CA ARG A 268 7.61 -28.26 -21.90
C ARG A 268 7.51 -28.83 -20.48
N TYR A 269 6.39 -29.45 -20.14
CA TYR A 269 6.10 -30.03 -18.82
C TYR A 269 6.16 -31.57 -18.83
N LEU A 270 6.29 -32.17 -20.00
CA LEU A 270 6.35 -33.62 -20.18
C LEU A 270 7.81 -34.03 -20.40
N VAL A 271 8.23 -35.12 -19.78
CA VAL A 271 9.52 -35.73 -20.10
C VAL A 271 9.36 -36.82 -21.15
N ASP A 272 10.45 -37.19 -21.81
CA ASP A 272 10.44 -38.21 -22.87
C ASP A 272 9.84 -39.56 -22.43
N GLN A 273 9.91 -39.87 -21.14
CA GLN A 273 9.39 -41.09 -20.53
C GLN A 273 7.87 -41.04 -20.28
N ASP A 274 7.26 -39.85 -20.23
CA ASP A 274 5.80 -39.71 -20.04
C ASP A 274 5.01 -40.08 -21.31
N LEU A 275 5.65 -39.99 -22.47
CA LEU A 275 4.99 -40.12 -23.76
C LEU A 275 5.30 -41.48 -24.42
N PRO A 276 4.27 -42.32 -24.66
CA PRO A 276 4.36 -43.45 -25.58
C PRO A 276 4.94 -43.02 -26.92
N ALA A 277 5.70 -43.92 -27.57
CA ALA A 277 6.24 -43.67 -28.91
C ALA A 277 5.15 -43.27 -29.92
N THR A 278 3.96 -43.88 -29.81
CA THR A 278 2.80 -43.55 -30.67
C THR A 278 2.25 -42.14 -30.43
N LEU A 279 2.22 -41.65 -29.19
CA LEU A 279 1.84 -40.27 -28.87
C LEU A 279 2.88 -39.25 -29.34
N LYS A 280 4.18 -39.58 -29.29
CA LYS A 280 5.23 -38.73 -29.87
C LYS A 280 5.06 -38.60 -31.38
N MET A 281 4.87 -39.73 -32.07
CA MET A 281 4.59 -39.74 -33.51
C MET A 281 3.32 -38.95 -33.85
N LEU A 282 2.25 -39.05 -33.03
CA LEU A 282 1.03 -38.27 -33.23
C LEU A 282 1.31 -36.76 -33.27
N VAL A 283 2.14 -36.24 -32.37
CA VAL A 283 2.44 -34.79 -32.35
C VAL A 283 3.29 -34.38 -33.56
N GLU A 284 4.30 -35.19 -33.90
CA GLU A 284 5.23 -34.92 -35.00
C GLU A 284 4.55 -35.00 -36.37
N GLU A 285 3.75 -36.04 -36.59
CA GLU A 285 3.14 -36.33 -37.88
C GLU A 285 1.83 -35.59 -38.12
N SER A 286 1.15 -35.09 -37.07
CA SER A 286 -0.14 -34.39 -37.20
C SER A 286 -0.14 -33.19 -38.15
N SER A 287 1.02 -32.61 -38.43
CA SER A 287 1.19 -31.54 -39.42
C SER A 287 1.13 -32.02 -40.89
N LYS A 288 1.29 -33.33 -41.14
CA LYS A 288 1.40 -33.94 -42.47
C LYS A 288 0.13 -34.66 -42.92
N TRP A 289 -0.91 -34.69 -42.09
CA TRP A 289 -2.09 -35.52 -42.32
C TRP A 289 -3.20 -34.84 -43.12
N GLU A 290 -2.97 -33.68 -43.76
CA GLU A 290 -4.02 -32.88 -44.41
C GLU A 290 -4.93 -33.71 -45.31
N HIS A 291 -4.36 -34.61 -46.11
CA HIS A 291 -5.11 -35.47 -47.05
C HIS A 291 -5.44 -36.87 -46.49
N GLN A 292 -5.11 -37.17 -45.23
CA GLN A 292 -5.47 -38.45 -44.61
C GLN A 292 -6.91 -38.43 -44.10
N SER A 293 -7.57 -39.59 -44.12
CA SER A 293 -8.91 -39.77 -43.58
C SER A 293 -8.92 -39.52 -42.07
N PHE A 294 -9.65 -38.50 -41.62
CA PHE A 294 -9.83 -38.16 -40.21
C PHE A 294 -10.34 -39.34 -39.39
N VAL A 295 -11.31 -40.10 -39.93
CA VAL A 295 -11.89 -41.25 -39.23
C VAL A 295 -10.85 -42.36 -39.02
N GLN A 296 -9.95 -42.57 -39.99
CA GLN A 296 -8.88 -43.57 -39.86
C GLN A 296 -7.80 -43.10 -38.88
N VAL A 297 -7.37 -41.84 -38.98
CA VAL A 297 -6.38 -41.24 -38.07
C VAL A 297 -6.90 -41.26 -36.63
N LYS A 298 -8.13 -40.79 -36.39
CA LYS A 298 -8.75 -40.80 -35.06
C LYS A 298 -8.82 -42.22 -34.49
N LYS A 299 -9.18 -43.22 -35.31
CA LYS A 299 -9.23 -44.62 -34.91
C LYS A 299 -7.83 -45.19 -34.60
N HIS A 300 -6.82 -44.82 -35.38
CA HIS A 300 -5.45 -45.26 -35.18
C HIS A 300 -4.90 -44.83 -33.80
N TYR A 301 -5.25 -43.62 -33.37
CA TYR A 301 -4.81 -43.05 -32.09
C TYR A 301 -5.87 -43.09 -30.97
N GLU A 302 -6.94 -43.85 -31.13
CA GLU A 302 -8.07 -43.85 -30.19
C GLU A 302 -7.65 -44.20 -28.75
N LYS A 303 -6.81 -45.23 -28.59
CA LYS A 303 -6.28 -45.64 -27.29
C LYS A 303 -5.41 -44.55 -26.64
N ASP A 304 -4.55 -43.93 -27.43
CA ASP A 304 -3.62 -42.89 -27.00
C ASP A 304 -4.35 -41.62 -26.57
N LEU A 305 -5.36 -41.22 -27.33
CA LEU A 305 -6.26 -40.12 -26.98
C LEU A 305 -7.09 -40.44 -25.73
N GLY A 306 -7.48 -41.70 -25.54
CA GLY A 306 -8.15 -42.17 -24.33
C GLY A 306 -7.29 -42.02 -23.08
N ILE A 307 -5.99 -42.35 -23.16
CA ILE A 307 -5.02 -42.13 -22.08
C ILE A 307 -4.86 -40.62 -21.84
N PHE A 308 -4.64 -39.84 -22.91
CA PHE A 308 -4.49 -38.38 -22.82
C PHE A 308 -5.70 -37.71 -22.14
N ALA A 309 -6.91 -38.15 -22.45
CA ALA A 309 -8.14 -37.61 -21.88
C ALA A 309 -8.24 -37.78 -20.35
N GLN A 310 -7.63 -38.83 -19.78
CA GLN A 310 -7.62 -39.07 -18.33
C GLN A 310 -6.85 -37.97 -17.57
N HIS A 311 -5.87 -37.34 -18.22
CA HIS A 311 -5.03 -36.29 -17.61
C HIS A 311 -5.45 -34.87 -18.01
N LYS A 312 -6.55 -34.71 -18.75
CA LYS A 312 -7.00 -33.41 -19.28
C LYS A 312 -7.14 -32.33 -18.19
N SER A 313 -7.76 -32.66 -17.05
CA SER A 313 -7.97 -31.72 -15.95
C SER A 313 -6.65 -31.22 -15.32
N SER A 314 -5.70 -32.13 -15.12
CA SER A 314 -4.37 -31.82 -14.61
C SER A 314 -3.61 -30.91 -15.58
N MET A 315 -3.63 -31.24 -16.87
CA MET A 315 -3.00 -30.42 -17.92
C MET A 315 -3.65 -29.04 -18.05
N ASP A 316 -4.97 -28.94 -18.03
CA ASP A 316 -5.68 -27.65 -18.07
C ASP A 316 -5.29 -26.78 -16.86
N SER A 317 -5.04 -27.38 -15.70
CA SER A 317 -4.55 -26.66 -14.52
C SER A 317 -3.14 -26.12 -14.73
N VAL A 318 -2.21 -26.93 -15.25
CA VAL A 318 -0.84 -26.50 -15.56
C VAL A 318 -0.83 -25.40 -16.63
N LEU A 319 -1.63 -25.54 -17.69
CA LEU A 319 -1.69 -24.55 -18.77
C LEU A 319 -2.26 -23.20 -18.31
N ARG A 320 -3.14 -23.17 -17.30
CA ARG A 320 -3.59 -21.91 -16.68
C ARG A 320 -2.48 -21.23 -15.87
N LEU A 321 -1.67 -22.02 -15.17
CA LEU A 321 -0.57 -21.53 -14.33
C LEU A 321 0.74 -21.33 -15.12
N GLN A 322 0.72 -21.52 -16.42
CA GLN A 322 1.91 -21.63 -17.25
C GLN A 322 2.73 -20.35 -17.36
N GLN A 323 2.11 -19.21 -17.02
CA GLN A 323 2.69 -17.87 -17.01
C GLN A 323 3.14 -17.44 -15.60
N SER A 324 2.74 -18.16 -14.55
CA SER A 324 3.25 -17.95 -13.19
C SER A 324 4.72 -18.35 -13.12
N VAL A 325 5.57 -17.43 -12.66
CA VAL A 325 7.00 -17.70 -12.47
C VAL A 325 7.17 -18.64 -11.29
N ALA A 326 6.50 -18.34 -10.17
CA ALA A 326 6.58 -19.13 -8.95
C ALA A 326 6.13 -20.59 -9.18
N PHE A 327 5.00 -20.81 -9.86
CA PHE A 327 4.53 -22.17 -10.18
C PHE A 327 5.52 -22.92 -11.08
N ASN A 328 6.12 -22.24 -12.06
CA ASN A 328 7.11 -22.87 -12.94
C ASN A 328 8.39 -23.27 -12.19
N ASP A 329 8.80 -22.52 -11.18
CA ASP A 329 9.94 -22.87 -10.33
C ASP A 329 9.59 -24.02 -9.37
N ILE A 330 8.41 -24.03 -8.76
CA ILE A 330 7.87 -25.17 -8.02
C ILE A 330 7.86 -26.42 -8.91
N TRP A 331 7.35 -26.29 -10.14
CA TRP A 331 7.32 -27.38 -11.11
C TRP A 331 8.71 -27.91 -11.41
N ARG A 332 9.68 -27.02 -11.66
CA ARG A 332 11.07 -27.42 -11.95
C ARG A 332 11.67 -28.20 -10.77
N ASN A 333 11.50 -27.70 -9.55
CA ASN A 333 12.00 -28.35 -8.34
C ASN A 333 11.35 -29.73 -8.13
N SER A 334 10.01 -29.80 -8.22
CA SER A 334 9.27 -31.06 -8.13
C SER A 334 9.71 -32.06 -9.20
N ASN A 335 9.95 -31.59 -10.43
CA ASN A 335 10.42 -32.42 -11.53
C ASN A 335 11.84 -32.95 -11.29
N ASP A 336 12.75 -32.13 -10.76
CA ASP A 336 14.11 -32.52 -10.42
C ASP A 336 14.13 -33.58 -9.31
N GLU A 337 13.32 -33.42 -8.27
CA GLU A 337 13.15 -34.41 -7.20
C GLU A 337 12.51 -35.72 -7.69
N CYS A 338 11.65 -35.62 -8.71
CA CYS A 338 10.99 -36.76 -9.33
C CYS A 338 11.86 -37.51 -10.36
N LYS A 339 13.12 -37.13 -10.60
CA LYS A 339 14.05 -37.89 -11.46
C LYS A 339 14.52 -39.17 -10.77
N ILE A 340 13.67 -40.19 -10.71
CA ILE A 340 13.99 -41.51 -10.15
C ILE A 340 14.46 -42.44 -11.27
N PRO A 341 15.59 -43.20 -11.12
CA PRO A 341 16.13 -44.04 -12.18
C PRO A 341 15.29 -45.26 -12.63
N ASN A 342 14.13 -45.55 -12.04
CA ASN A 342 13.37 -46.80 -12.30
C ASN A 342 11.86 -46.59 -12.16
N LEU A 343 11.23 -45.78 -13.02
CA LEU A 343 9.77 -45.65 -13.05
C LEU A 343 9.11 -46.75 -13.93
N PRO A 344 7.88 -47.15 -13.58
CA PRO A 344 7.09 -48.07 -14.40
C PRO A 344 6.80 -47.48 -15.78
N GLU A 345 6.66 -48.34 -16.80
CA GLU A 345 6.33 -48.00 -18.21
C GLU A 345 4.90 -47.43 -18.40
N VAL A 346 4.33 -46.78 -17.38
CA VAL A 346 2.98 -46.22 -17.44
C VAL A 346 3.06 -44.78 -17.97
N PRO A 347 2.34 -44.47 -19.08
CA PRO A 347 2.30 -43.13 -19.65
C PRO A 347 1.87 -42.07 -18.63
N PHE A 348 2.43 -40.87 -18.74
CA PHE A 348 2.15 -39.72 -17.86
C PHE A 348 2.38 -39.94 -16.35
N SER A 349 3.04 -41.03 -15.95
CA SER A 349 3.25 -41.33 -14.53
C SER A 349 4.20 -40.34 -13.83
N ILE A 350 5.18 -39.79 -14.54
CA ILE A 350 6.09 -38.75 -14.01
C ILE A 350 5.33 -37.44 -13.95
N PHE A 351 4.66 -37.05 -15.04
CA PHE A 351 3.81 -35.86 -15.11
C PHE A 351 2.81 -35.81 -13.96
N GLU A 352 2.07 -36.89 -13.70
CA GLU A 352 1.03 -36.92 -12.67
C GLU A 352 1.62 -36.78 -11.26
N ARG A 353 2.81 -37.34 -11.03
CA ARG A 353 3.51 -37.20 -9.75
C ARG A 353 4.01 -35.77 -9.56
N VAL A 354 4.69 -35.20 -10.56
CA VAL A 354 5.17 -33.82 -10.53
C VAL A 354 4.00 -32.86 -10.33
N PHE A 355 2.90 -33.05 -11.07
CA PHE A 355 1.69 -32.26 -10.92
C PHE A 355 1.12 -32.31 -9.50
N LYS A 356 1.03 -33.49 -8.88
CA LYS A 356 0.53 -33.61 -7.50
C LYS A 356 1.41 -32.91 -6.49
N GLU A 357 2.72 -33.07 -6.59
CA GLU A 357 3.69 -32.42 -5.69
C GLU A 357 3.66 -30.90 -5.87
N SER A 358 3.73 -30.42 -7.11
CA SER A 358 3.70 -28.99 -7.42
C SER A 358 2.37 -28.35 -7.05
N LYS A 359 1.25 -29.04 -7.28
CA LYS A 359 -0.07 -28.55 -6.88
C LYS A 359 -0.20 -28.48 -5.36
N ARG A 360 0.32 -29.47 -4.62
CA ARG A 360 0.30 -29.45 -3.15
C ARG A 360 1.08 -28.24 -2.61
N GLU A 361 2.26 -27.96 -3.15
CA GLU A 361 3.05 -26.79 -2.74
C GLU A 361 2.38 -25.46 -3.15
N TRP A 362 1.80 -25.39 -4.35
CA TRP A 362 1.04 -24.23 -4.81
C TRP A 362 -0.19 -23.93 -3.95
N ASP A 363 -0.97 -24.97 -3.61
CA ASP A 363 -2.14 -24.84 -2.75
C ASP A 363 -1.72 -24.47 -1.31
N HIS A 364 -0.58 -24.97 -0.83
CA HIS A 364 0.01 -24.55 0.45
C HIS A 364 0.34 -23.05 0.47
N TYR A 365 0.94 -22.49 -0.60
CA TYR A 365 1.19 -21.04 -0.67
C TYR A 365 -0.10 -20.22 -0.65
N ARG A 366 -1.14 -20.68 -1.35
CA ARG A 366 -2.47 -20.07 -1.31
C ARG A 366 -3.03 -20.06 0.12
N GLU A 367 -3.05 -21.22 0.78
CA GLU A 367 -3.56 -21.35 2.16
C GLU A 367 -2.71 -20.54 3.15
N ALA A 368 -1.39 -20.49 2.99
CA ALA A 368 -0.50 -19.75 3.86
C ALA A 368 -0.67 -18.23 3.73
N LEU A 369 -1.03 -17.74 2.54
CA LEU A 369 -1.39 -16.34 2.32
C LEU A 369 -2.75 -16.01 2.96
N GLU A 370 -3.77 -16.85 2.75
CA GLU A 370 -5.11 -16.65 3.33
C GLU A 370 -5.08 -16.66 4.87
N ASN A 371 -4.33 -17.60 5.45
CA ASN A 371 -4.23 -17.76 6.90
C ASN A 371 -3.16 -16.85 7.52
N GLY A 372 -2.38 -16.14 6.70
CA GLY A 372 -1.28 -15.30 7.17
C GLY A 372 -0.13 -16.07 7.83
N THR A 373 0.05 -17.36 7.52
CA THR A 373 1.11 -18.23 8.07
C THR A 373 2.33 -18.33 7.17
N LEU A 374 2.35 -17.57 6.07
CA LEU A 374 3.47 -17.52 5.12
C LEU A 374 4.81 -17.23 5.83
N THR A 375 5.84 -17.99 5.49
CA THR A 375 7.21 -17.81 5.99
C THR A 375 8.02 -16.87 5.09
N PHE A 376 9.15 -16.36 5.60
CA PHE A 376 10.04 -15.50 4.80
C PHE A 376 10.62 -16.20 3.58
N GLN A 377 10.97 -17.48 3.69
CA GLN A 377 11.52 -18.25 2.56
C GLN A 377 10.46 -18.44 1.46
N GLU A 378 9.22 -18.73 1.84
CA GLU A 378 8.13 -18.90 0.88
C GLU A 378 7.79 -17.58 0.19
N LEU A 379 7.83 -16.46 0.92
CA LEU A 379 7.67 -15.14 0.33
C LEU A 379 8.78 -14.79 -0.67
N GLU A 380 10.03 -15.16 -0.36
CA GLU A 380 11.18 -14.98 -1.26
C GLU A 380 10.99 -15.81 -2.55
N LYS A 381 10.55 -17.06 -2.42
CA LYS A 381 10.22 -17.93 -3.57
C LYS A 381 9.07 -17.37 -4.42
N LEU A 382 8.04 -16.78 -3.80
CA LEU A 382 6.88 -16.23 -4.50
C LEU A 382 7.18 -14.93 -5.24
N SER A 383 8.03 -14.06 -4.67
CA SER A 383 8.13 -12.67 -5.13
C SER A 383 9.53 -12.21 -5.50
N SER A 384 10.58 -12.97 -5.17
CA SER A 384 11.98 -12.49 -5.24
C SER A 384 12.12 -11.07 -4.67
N ASP A 385 11.37 -10.79 -3.60
CA ASP A 385 11.28 -9.51 -2.89
C ASP A 385 10.69 -8.30 -3.65
N LYS A 386 9.95 -8.52 -4.73
CA LYS A 386 9.30 -7.45 -5.51
C LYS A 386 7.78 -7.51 -5.43
N GLU A 387 7.17 -6.41 -4.99
CA GLU A 387 5.71 -6.25 -4.91
C GLU A 387 5.03 -6.52 -6.26
N ALA A 388 5.56 -5.98 -7.36
CA ALA A 388 5.00 -6.18 -8.70
C ALA A 388 4.98 -7.66 -9.12
N THR A 389 6.00 -8.43 -8.72
CA THR A 389 6.05 -9.87 -8.96
C THR A 389 5.01 -10.60 -8.13
N LEU A 390 4.88 -10.26 -6.84
CA LEU A 390 3.84 -10.84 -5.99
C LEU A 390 2.43 -10.52 -6.51
N MET A 391 2.17 -9.29 -6.96
CA MET A 391 0.88 -8.90 -7.56
C MET A 391 0.55 -9.76 -8.79
N ALA A 392 1.52 -10.00 -9.67
CA ALA A 392 1.31 -10.87 -10.84
C ALA A 392 1.02 -12.33 -10.42
N GLU A 393 1.70 -12.85 -9.41
CA GLU A 393 1.44 -14.20 -8.88
C GLU A 393 0.06 -14.32 -8.22
N MET A 394 -0.43 -13.26 -7.59
CA MET A 394 -1.77 -13.23 -6.98
C MET A 394 -2.90 -13.41 -8.00
N GLU A 395 -2.69 -13.06 -9.28
CA GLU A 395 -3.70 -13.32 -10.32
C GLU A 395 -3.92 -14.81 -10.56
N TYR A 396 -2.87 -15.61 -10.35
CA TYR A 396 -2.91 -17.07 -10.51
C TYR A 396 -3.29 -17.80 -9.22
N LEU A 397 -2.84 -17.27 -8.07
CA LEU A 397 -3.23 -17.80 -6.76
C LEU A 397 -4.69 -17.50 -6.46
N PHE A 398 -5.21 -16.31 -6.79
CA PHE A 398 -6.57 -15.91 -6.47
C PHE A 398 -7.31 -15.33 -7.68
N PRO A 399 -7.59 -16.15 -8.71
CA PRO A 399 -8.21 -15.70 -9.95
C PRO A 399 -9.61 -15.12 -9.72
N ASP A 400 -10.31 -15.59 -8.69
CA ASP A 400 -11.68 -15.17 -8.36
C ASP A 400 -11.74 -13.86 -7.55
N LEU A 401 -10.62 -13.41 -6.98
CA LEU A 401 -10.55 -12.12 -6.27
C LEU A 401 -10.36 -10.97 -7.25
N ASN A 402 -10.89 -9.79 -6.91
CA ASN A 402 -10.61 -8.55 -7.65
C ASN A 402 -9.24 -7.97 -7.29
N GLU A 403 -8.78 -6.99 -8.06
CA GLU A 403 -7.46 -6.38 -7.87
C GLU A 403 -7.28 -5.74 -6.48
N GLU A 404 -8.32 -5.08 -5.97
CA GLU A 404 -8.32 -4.43 -4.64
C GLU A 404 -8.14 -5.44 -3.50
N ALA A 405 -8.85 -6.57 -3.54
CA ALA A 405 -8.71 -7.63 -2.54
C ALA A 405 -7.33 -8.28 -2.59
N ARG A 406 -6.80 -8.54 -3.79
CA ARG A 406 -5.42 -9.07 -3.95
C ARG A 406 -4.40 -8.09 -3.39
N LYS A 407 -4.56 -6.79 -3.68
CA LYS A 407 -3.68 -5.74 -3.18
C LYS A 407 -3.71 -5.65 -1.65
N SER A 408 -4.90 -5.76 -1.04
CA SER A 408 -5.02 -5.77 0.42
C SER A 408 -4.23 -6.90 1.09
N ILE A 409 -4.25 -8.11 0.51
CA ILE A 409 -3.45 -9.24 1.01
C ILE A 409 -1.94 -8.94 0.90
N ILE A 410 -1.53 -8.35 -0.22
CA ILE A 410 -0.12 -7.99 -0.46
C ILE A 410 0.34 -6.89 0.49
N ASP A 411 -0.43 -5.82 0.65
CA ASP A 411 -0.13 -4.72 1.56
C ASP A 411 0.04 -5.23 3.00
N GLU A 412 -0.79 -6.18 3.42
CA GLU A 412 -0.67 -6.84 4.72
C GLU A 412 0.62 -7.65 4.85
N VAL A 413 0.96 -8.49 3.87
CA VAL A 413 2.19 -9.30 3.87
C VAL A 413 3.43 -8.41 3.88
N LEU A 414 3.46 -7.37 3.05
CA LEU A 414 4.60 -6.44 2.96
C LEU A 414 4.72 -5.56 4.20
N SER A 415 3.60 -5.15 4.81
CA SER A 415 3.59 -4.44 6.09
C SER A 415 4.22 -5.30 7.18
N ARG A 416 3.83 -6.58 7.28
CA ARG A 416 4.43 -7.51 8.25
C ARG A 416 5.91 -7.77 7.98
N LYS A 417 6.33 -7.84 6.71
CA LYS A 417 7.77 -7.92 6.34
C LYS A 417 8.54 -6.68 6.78
N ARG A 418 7.98 -5.47 6.65
CA ARG A 418 8.62 -4.23 7.09
C ARG A 418 8.88 -4.22 8.60
N LYS A 419 7.93 -4.74 9.39
CA LYS A 419 8.10 -4.89 10.84
C LYS A 419 9.28 -5.78 11.23
N GLU A 420 9.69 -6.75 10.40
CA GLU A 420 10.92 -7.52 10.63
C GLU A 420 12.18 -6.65 10.57
N ILE A 421 12.23 -5.71 9.62
CA ILE A 421 13.35 -4.76 9.48
C ILE A 421 13.38 -3.84 10.69
N GLU A 422 12.24 -3.27 11.07
CA GLU A 422 12.11 -2.40 12.25
C GLU A 422 12.46 -3.16 13.53
N LEU A 423 12.02 -4.41 13.66
CA LEU A 423 12.35 -5.27 14.80
C LEU A 423 13.86 -5.43 15.00
N LYS A 424 14.65 -5.59 13.92
CA LYS A 424 16.11 -5.67 13.99
C LYS A 424 16.74 -4.39 14.54
N GLU A 425 16.13 -3.24 14.29
CA GLU A 425 16.60 -1.95 14.81
C GLU A 425 16.20 -1.73 16.28
N HIS A 426 15.05 -2.25 16.70
CA HIS A 426 14.50 -2.05 18.05
C HIS A 426 14.93 -3.10 19.08
N PHE A 427 15.38 -4.28 18.63
CA PHE A 427 15.67 -5.40 19.51
C PHE A 427 16.75 -5.12 20.57
N GLU A 428 17.91 -4.61 20.18
CA GLU A 428 18.98 -4.30 21.16
C GLU A 428 18.59 -3.17 22.13
N PRO A 429 17.95 -2.06 21.68
CA PRO A 429 17.37 -1.08 22.59
C PRO A 429 16.38 -1.66 23.61
N TRP A 430 15.45 -2.52 23.19
CA TRP A 430 14.47 -3.13 24.09
C TRP A 430 15.10 -4.08 25.11
N LYS A 431 16.12 -4.83 24.69
CA LYS A 431 16.91 -5.70 25.58
C LYS A 431 17.74 -4.90 26.58
N ALA A 432 18.26 -3.75 26.17
CA ALA A 432 18.94 -2.82 27.08
C ALA A 432 17.97 -2.20 28.08
N LEU A 433 16.74 -1.87 27.65
CA LEU A 433 15.67 -1.41 28.53
C LEU A 433 15.28 -2.48 29.56
N GLU A 434 15.02 -3.73 29.15
CA GLU A 434 14.72 -4.85 30.05
C GLU A 434 15.75 -4.92 31.19
N LYS A 435 17.04 -4.93 30.83
CA LYS A 435 18.14 -4.99 31.78
C LYS A 435 18.21 -3.75 32.70
N ALA A 436 18.01 -2.56 32.14
CA ALA A 436 18.01 -1.32 32.92
C ALA A 436 16.83 -1.29 33.91
N THR A 437 15.63 -1.73 33.51
CA THR A 437 14.45 -1.82 34.37
C THR A 437 14.69 -2.78 35.53
N GLU A 438 15.23 -3.98 35.28
CA GLU A 438 15.58 -4.93 36.35
C GLU A 438 16.62 -4.37 37.32
N GLN A 439 17.62 -3.66 36.81
CA GLN A 439 18.63 -3.03 37.67
C GLN A 439 18.03 -1.92 38.54
N MET A 440 17.20 -1.05 37.96
CA MET A 440 16.62 0.10 38.67
C MET A 440 15.57 -0.34 39.69
N LYS A 441 14.90 -1.48 39.46
CA LYS A 441 13.98 -2.10 40.43
C LYS A 441 14.64 -2.36 41.78
N GLU A 442 15.89 -2.85 41.79
CA GLU A 442 16.61 -3.17 43.04
C GLU A 442 16.81 -1.96 43.97
N TYR A 443 16.90 -0.76 43.38
CA TYR A 443 17.13 0.50 44.09
C TYR A 443 15.83 1.28 44.38
N HIS A 444 14.73 0.92 43.73
CA HIS A 444 13.47 1.64 43.87
C HIS A 444 12.78 1.31 45.20
N ARG A 445 12.19 2.32 45.87
CA ARG A 445 11.49 2.14 47.16
C ARG A 445 10.33 1.14 47.11
N CYS A 446 9.69 1.01 45.94
CA CYS A 446 8.58 0.08 45.70
C CYS A 446 9.02 -1.33 45.27
N LYS A 447 10.31 -1.70 45.35
CA LYS A 447 10.83 -2.99 44.85
C LYS A 447 10.05 -4.23 45.30
N ASN A 448 9.51 -4.21 46.53
CA ASN A 448 8.72 -5.32 47.08
C ASN A 448 7.26 -5.36 46.58
N VAL A 449 6.78 -4.26 46.00
CA VAL A 449 5.41 -4.08 45.49
C VAL A 449 5.35 -4.26 43.97
N LEU A 450 6.46 -4.00 43.28
CA LEU A 450 6.64 -4.25 41.84
C LEU A 450 6.66 -5.76 41.57
N GLU A 451 5.50 -6.39 41.65
CA GLU A 451 5.27 -7.79 41.36
C GLU A 451 5.24 -7.99 39.85
N GLU A 452 6.31 -8.57 39.31
CA GLU A 452 6.43 -8.92 37.88
C GLU A 452 5.28 -9.83 37.42
N GLU A 453 4.88 -10.79 38.27
CA GLU A 453 3.82 -11.77 37.98
C GLU A 453 2.41 -11.16 37.82
N LYS A 454 2.20 -9.91 38.26
CA LYS A 454 0.91 -9.20 38.12
C LYS A 454 0.90 -8.19 36.98
N ASP A 455 2.04 -7.96 36.32
CA ASP A 455 2.15 -7.08 35.17
C ASP A 455 2.11 -7.90 33.88
N ASP A 456 0.89 -8.15 33.39
CA ASP A 456 0.64 -8.92 32.17
C ASP A 456 1.35 -8.30 30.95
N GLN A 457 1.45 -6.96 30.89
CA GLN A 457 2.09 -6.26 29.78
C GLN A 457 3.61 -6.48 29.78
N TRP A 458 4.26 -6.28 30.92
CA TRP A 458 5.70 -6.51 31.05
C TRP A 458 6.07 -7.97 30.86
N THR A 459 5.30 -8.88 31.46
CA THR A 459 5.52 -10.33 31.35
C THR A 459 5.42 -10.78 29.89
N GLU A 460 4.43 -10.29 29.16
CA GLU A 460 4.28 -10.59 27.74
C GLU A 460 5.41 -9.94 26.91
N PHE A 461 5.81 -8.69 27.19
CA PHE A 461 6.96 -8.06 26.56
C PHE A 461 8.25 -8.89 26.72
N VAL A 462 8.60 -9.28 27.96
CA VAL A 462 9.78 -10.10 28.26
C VAL A 462 9.72 -11.46 27.56
N LYS A 463 8.53 -12.08 27.55
CA LYS A 463 8.30 -13.35 26.86
C LYS A 463 8.50 -13.21 25.35
N GLN A 464 7.94 -12.18 24.72
CA GLN A 464 8.10 -11.93 23.29
C GLN A 464 9.55 -11.57 22.94
N LEU A 465 10.25 -10.82 23.79
CA LEU A 465 11.67 -10.51 23.60
C LEU A 465 12.55 -11.77 23.56
N LYS A 466 12.24 -12.77 24.39
CA LYS A 466 12.90 -14.10 24.35
C LYS A 466 12.60 -14.86 23.05
N VAL A 467 11.37 -14.77 22.55
CA VAL A 467 10.99 -15.33 21.24
C VAL A 467 11.77 -14.64 20.12
N ILE A 468 11.84 -13.30 20.11
CA ILE A 468 12.60 -12.51 19.15
C ILE A 468 14.08 -12.90 19.17
N LYS A 469 14.68 -13.05 20.35
CA LYS A 469 16.07 -13.51 20.50
C LYS A 469 16.29 -14.88 19.85
N THR A 470 15.32 -15.78 20.02
CA THR A 470 15.36 -17.11 19.38
C THR A 470 15.29 -16.97 17.87
N ILE A 471 14.37 -16.14 17.36
CA ILE A 471 14.20 -15.82 15.93
C ILE A 471 15.47 -15.22 15.31
N MET A 472 16.11 -14.25 15.99
CA MET A 472 17.34 -13.57 15.55
C MET A 472 18.55 -14.51 15.49
N THR A 473 18.64 -15.44 16.45
CA THR A 473 19.75 -16.41 16.50
C THR A 473 19.59 -17.54 15.48
N THR A 474 18.36 -17.99 15.21
CA THR A 474 18.07 -18.97 14.15
C THR A 474 18.21 -18.37 12.75
N THR A 475 17.89 -17.09 12.56
CA THR A 475 18.10 -16.40 11.27
C THR A 475 19.57 -16.25 10.90
N THR A 476 20.45 -16.08 11.88
CA THR A 476 21.90 -15.94 11.66
C THR A 476 22.59 -17.28 11.32
N THR A 477 21.94 -18.43 11.57
CA THR A 477 22.53 -19.78 11.42
C THR A 477 22.02 -20.57 10.20
N GLN A 478 21.57 -19.89 9.13
CA GLN A 478 21.10 -20.52 7.87
C GLN A 478 19.91 -21.49 8.01
N ARG A 479 19.22 -21.49 9.15
CA ARG A 479 17.96 -22.23 9.41
C ARG A 479 16.74 -21.29 9.51
N SER A 480 16.79 -20.11 8.88
CA SER A 480 15.73 -19.09 8.92
C SER A 480 14.42 -19.49 8.21
N ASN A 481 14.34 -20.70 7.71
CA ASN A 481 13.43 -21.09 6.64
C ASN A 481 11.97 -21.26 7.08
N ASP A 482 11.73 -21.54 8.37
CA ASP A 482 10.41 -21.93 8.87
C ASP A 482 9.71 -20.86 9.71
N ILE A 483 10.23 -19.61 9.74
CA ILE A 483 9.67 -18.56 10.59
C ILE A 483 8.54 -17.86 9.85
N ALA A 484 7.32 -17.97 10.40
CA ALA A 484 6.15 -17.28 9.89
C ALA A 484 6.29 -15.75 10.04
N ILE A 485 5.98 -15.01 8.98
CA ILE A 485 6.06 -13.55 8.95
C ILE A 485 5.12 -12.92 9.98
N SER A 486 3.93 -13.51 10.16
CA SER A 486 2.95 -13.10 11.17
C SER A 486 3.46 -13.25 12.60
N GLN A 487 4.23 -14.29 12.90
CA GLN A 487 4.82 -14.47 14.23
C GLN A 487 5.78 -13.32 14.55
N VAL A 488 6.65 -12.95 13.62
CA VAL A 488 7.58 -11.82 13.79
C VAL A 488 6.84 -10.51 13.95
N SER A 489 5.85 -10.25 13.09
CA SER A 489 5.00 -9.06 13.20
C SER A 489 4.32 -8.98 14.56
N HIS A 490 3.77 -10.09 15.06
CA HIS A 490 3.10 -10.12 16.35
C HIS A 490 4.07 -9.81 17.50
N CYS A 491 5.26 -10.41 17.52
CA CYS A 491 6.28 -10.08 18.52
C CYS A 491 6.63 -8.58 18.49
N TYR A 492 6.81 -8.02 17.29
CA TYR A 492 7.09 -6.59 17.12
C TYR A 492 5.96 -5.73 17.68
N ASP A 493 4.72 -6.00 17.27
CA ASP A 493 3.54 -5.22 17.67
C ASP A 493 3.37 -5.22 19.20
N VAL A 494 3.47 -6.39 19.84
CA VAL A 494 3.37 -6.50 21.30
C VAL A 494 4.47 -5.70 22.00
N CYS A 495 5.71 -5.81 21.55
CA CYS A 495 6.80 -5.04 22.15
C CYS A 495 6.65 -3.54 21.91
N MET A 496 6.25 -3.15 20.71
CA MET A 496 6.05 -1.77 20.32
C MET A 496 4.90 -1.11 21.09
N ASP A 497 3.78 -1.83 21.31
CA ASP A 497 2.65 -1.36 22.11
C ASP A 497 3.01 -1.22 23.60
N THR A 498 3.93 -2.05 24.11
CA THR A 498 4.28 -2.04 25.54
C THR A 498 5.24 -0.91 25.91
N VAL A 499 6.33 -0.73 25.13
CA VAL A 499 7.44 0.20 25.47
C VAL A 499 7.70 1.28 24.42
N GLY A 500 7.03 1.21 23.27
CA GLY A 500 7.17 2.21 22.22
C GLY A 500 8.54 2.25 21.53
N SER A 501 8.75 3.33 20.77
CA SER A 501 9.97 3.58 20.00
C SER A 501 11.02 4.37 20.78
N ASP A 502 10.67 4.90 21.95
CA ASP A 502 11.54 5.78 22.73
C ASP A 502 12.76 5.05 23.30
N ALA A 503 12.68 3.72 23.48
CA ALA A 503 13.82 2.90 23.83
C ALA A 503 14.98 3.07 22.83
N LYS A 504 14.69 3.18 21.52
CA LYS A 504 15.70 3.40 20.48
C LYS A 504 16.39 4.76 20.64
N LYS A 505 15.63 5.81 20.96
CA LYS A 505 16.18 7.16 21.22
C LYS A 505 17.05 7.17 22.48
N CYS A 506 16.57 6.57 23.57
CA CYS A 506 17.30 6.45 24.83
C CYS A 506 18.61 5.65 24.67
N ALA A 507 18.56 4.55 23.91
CA ALA A 507 19.76 3.78 23.57
C ALA A 507 20.76 4.61 22.76
N ALA A 508 20.31 5.39 21.77
CA ALA A 508 21.16 6.27 20.97
C ALA A 508 21.79 7.41 21.81
N MET A 509 21.10 7.88 22.85
CA MET A 509 21.63 8.85 23.83
C MET A 509 22.64 8.21 24.79
N GLY A 510 22.76 6.88 24.82
CA GLY A 510 23.63 6.16 25.74
C GLY A 510 23.06 6.02 27.15
N LEU A 511 21.75 6.21 27.34
CA LEU A 511 21.09 6.14 28.65
C LEU A 511 21.32 4.78 29.31
N PHE A 512 20.93 3.69 28.64
CA PHE A 512 20.99 2.35 29.22
C PHE A 512 22.42 1.90 29.53
N GLU A 513 23.39 2.22 28.66
CA GLU A 513 24.80 1.95 28.90
C GLU A 513 25.32 2.73 30.12
N THR A 514 24.88 3.98 30.27
CA THR A 514 25.27 4.83 31.40
C THR A 514 24.66 4.32 32.70
N LEU A 515 23.37 3.95 32.71
CA LEU A 515 22.73 3.36 33.88
C LEU A 515 23.42 2.07 34.32
N GLU A 516 23.83 1.22 33.37
CA GLU A 516 24.57 0.00 33.68
C GLU A 516 25.96 0.29 34.27
N LYS A 517 26.73 1.19 33.65
CA LYS A 517 28.08 1.56 34.12
C LYS A 517 28.05 2.26 35.48
N CYS A 518 27.02 3.05 35.72
CA CYS A 518 26.86 3.87 36.92
C CYS A 518 26.11 3.16 38.06
N LYS A 519 25.88 1.85 37.98
CA LYS A 519 25.02 1.10 38.93
C LYS A 519 25.34 1.37 40.42
N ASP A 520 26.62 1.42 40.77
CA ASP A 520 27.05 1.58 42.17
C ASP A 520 26.86 3.04 42.63
N GLY A 521 27.10 4.01 41.75
CA GLY A 521 26.81 5.42 42.00
C GLY A 521 25.31 5.69 42.13
N ILE A 522 24.49 5.11 41.23
CA ILE A 522 23.03 5.20 41.28
C ILE A 522 22.49 4.61 42.59
N LYS A 523 23.04 3.47 43.03
CA LYS A 523 22.70 2.88 44.33
C LYS A 523 22.95 3.86 45.47
N ILE A 524 24.11 4.52 45.49
CA ILE A 524 24.43 5.54 46.51
C ILE A 524 23.45 6.71 46.44
N LEU A 525 23.14 7.21 45.23
CA LEU A 525 22.18 8.30 45.03
C LEU A 525 20.77 7.94 45.50
N ALA A 526 20.38 6.67 45.42
CA ALA A 526 19.07 6.18 45.85
C ALA A 526 19.01 5.88 47.36
N GLU A 527 20.07 5.33 47.95
CA GLU A 527 20.05 4.82 49.33
C GLU A 527 20.58 5.81 50.38
N ASN A 528 21.50 6.71 50.00
CA ASN A 528 22.12 7.63 50.96
C ASN A 528 21.26 8.89 51.17
N GLU A 529 20.98 9.21 52.43
CA GLU A 529 20.15 10.35 52.81
C GLU A 529 20.68 11.68 52.28
N ASN A 530 22.00 11.86 52.18
CA ASN A 530 22.65 13.08 51.66
C ASN A 530 22.31 13.37 50.18
N PHE A 531 21.83 12.38 49.43
CA PHE A 531 21.44 12.52 48.04
C PHE A 531 19.94 12.35 47.81
N ASN A 532 19.28 11.45 48.55
CA ASN A 532 17.87 11.11 48.32
C ASN A 532 16.88 11.97 49.14
N SER A 533 17.31 12.57 50.26
CA SER A 533 16.44 13.41 51.08
C SER A 533 16.52 14.87 50.66
N ASP A 534 15.39 15.52 50.37
CA ASP A 534 15.35 16.94 49.98
C ASP A 534 16.07 17.84 50.99
N THR A 535 15.89 17.57 52.29
CA THR A 535 16.49 18.34 53.37
C THR A 535 18.01 18.21 53.45
N HIS A 536 18.54 17.00 53.25
CA HIS A 536 20.00 16.77 53.31
C HIS A 536 20.67 17.11 51.97
N PHE A 537 19.96 16.98 50.85
CA PHE A 537 20.49 17.27 49.53
C PHE A 537 20.85 18.75 49.34
N ASP A 538 20.01 19.67 49.84
CA ASP A 538 20.32 21.10 49.80
C ASP A 538 21.60 21.43 50.59
N ASN A 539 21.83 20.73 51.71
CA ASN A 539 23.06 20.89 52.48
C ASN A 539 24.27 20.31 51.73
N THR A 540 24.14 19.12 51.13
CA THR A 540 25.15 18.53 50.25
C THR A 540 25.55 19.49 49.14
N LEU A 541 24.59 20.10 48.45
CA LEU A 541 24.87 21.10 47.41
C LEU A 541 25.59 22.32 47.97
N ASN A 542 25.15 22.85 49.11
CA ASN A 542 25.76 24.01 49.77
C ASN A 542 27.23 23.76 50.17
N VAL A 543 27.54 22.57 50.70
CA VAL A 543 28.91 22.16 51.04
C VAL A 543 29.79 22.09 49.79
N LEU A 544 29.28 21.48 48.72
CA LEU A 544 30.00 21.34 47.46
C LEU A 544 30.24 22.69 46.76
N GLU A 545 29.24 23.58 46.73
CA GLU A 545 29.32 24.91 46.12
C GLU A 545 30.29 25.84 46.88
N LYS A 546 30.38 25.70 48.21
CA LYS A 546 31.32 26.46 49.05
C LYS A 546 32.72 25.86 49.10
N SER A 547 32.94 24.71 48.47
CA SER A 547 34.27 24.12 48.36
C SER A 547 35.22 25.03 47.59
N LYS A 548 36.51 24.98 47.92
CA LYS A 548 37.57 25.66 47.16
C LYS A 548 37.99 24.87 45.92
N GLU A 549 37.57 23.62 45.81
CA GLU A 549 37.90 22.76 44.67
C GLU A 549 36.86 22.93 43.57
N GLU A 550 37.30 23.46 42.42
CA GLU A 550 36.45 23.68 41.24
C GLU A 550 35.71 22.39 40.84
N ARG A 551 36.39 21.23 40.92
CA ARG A 551 35.81 19.90 40.65
C ARG A 551 34.55 19.61 41.49
N LEU A 552 34.53 20.01 42.76
CA LEU A 552 33.39 19.79 43.66
C LEU A 552 32.23 20.77 43.38
N GLN A 553 32.53 22.01 43.00
CA GLN A 553 31.53 22.98 42.55
C GLN A 553 30.86 22.52 41.24
N ASP A 554 31.68 22.00 40.33
CA ASP A 554 31.27 21.41 39.06
C ASP A 554 30.37 20.18 39.23
N LEU A 555 30.61 19.42 40.30
CA LEU A 555 29.78 18.28 40.68
C LEU A 555 28.44 18.74 41.25
N ALA A 556 28.38 19.82 42.03
CA ALA A 556 27.12 20.34 42.56
C ALA A 556 26.12 20.64 41.43
N SER A 557 26.60 21.26 40.34
CA SER A 557 25.78 21.52 39.14
C SER A 557 25.27 20.22 38.49
N ALA A 558 26.13 19.21 38.37
CA ALA A 558 25.74 17.92 37.79
C ALA A 558 24.76 17.15 38.68
N LEU A 559 24.99 17.13 39.99
CA LEU A 559 24.10 16.52 40.98
C LEU A 559 22.73 17.16 40.95
N ARG A 560 22.63 18.49 40.79
CA ARG A 560 21.35 19.19 40.69
C ARG A 560 20.50 18.67 39.52
N VAL A 561 21.09 18.56 38.33
CA VAL A 561 20.39 18.04 37.13
C VAL A 561 20.06 16.56 37.27
N ALA A 562 21.04 15.75 37.68
CA ALA A 562 20.88 14.30 37.82
C ALA A 562 19.84 13.96 38.91
N ASN A 563 19.93 14.58 40.08
CA ASN A 563 19.01 14.33 41.19
C ASN A 563 17.59 14.79 40.82
N TYR A 564 17.42 15.92 40.13
CA TYR A 564 16.09 16.37 39.70
C TYR A 564 15.35 15.28 38.87
N ALA A 565 16.02 14.71 37.88
CA ALA A 565 15.45 13.64 37.06
C ALA A 565 15.25 12.34 37.87
N MET A 566 16.24 11.95 38.67
CA MET A 566 16.17 10.72 39.48
C MET A 566 15.11 10.80 40.58
N GLN A 567 14.86 11.98 41.16
CA GLN A 567 13.81 12.18 42.16
C GLN A 567 12.41 11.95 41.58
N ARG A 568 12.19 12.27 40.29
CA ARG A 568 10.93 11.91 39.61
C ARG A 568 10.75 10.40 39.61
N LEU A 569 11.81 9.65 39.36
CA LEU A 569 11.79 8.18 39.42
C LEU A 569 11.56 7.68 40.85
N TRP A 570 12.31 8.18 41.84
CA TRP A 570 12.29 7.69 43.22
C TRP A 570 11.02 8.06 44.01
N LYS A 571 10.41 9.20 43.71
CA LYS A 571 9.19 9.67 44.38
C LYS A 571 7.91 9.22 43.70
N CYS A 572 7.98 8.56 42.53
CA CYS A 572 6.82 7.97 41.90
C CYS A 572 6.31 6.76 42.69
N GLU A 573 4.98 6.65 42.81
CA GLU A 573 4.33 5.43 43.30
C GLU A 573 4.06 4.51 42.11
N LEU A 574 5.03 3.66 41.82
CA LEU A 574 4.96 2.69 40.73
C LEU A 574 4.38 1.36 41.25
N LYS A 575 3.43 0.80 40.52
CA LYS A 575 2.73 -0.44 40.82
C LYS A 575 3.17 -1.59 39.92
N THR A 576 3.72 -1.29 38.73
CA THR A 576 4.08 -2.31 37.74
C THR A 576 5.47 -2.09 37.14
N MET A 577 6.04 -3.13 36.53
CA MET A 577 7.36 -3.07 35.88
C MET A 577 7.30 -2.21 34.59
N SER A 578 6.17 -2.22 33.89
CA SER A 578 5.90 -1.38 32.74
C SER A 578 5.95 0.10 33.12
N GLU A 579 5.34 0.49 34.25
CA GLU A 579 5.41 1.87 34.75
C GLU A 579 6.85 2.28 35.08
N LEU A 580 7.66 1.38 35.64
CA LEU A 580 9.08 1.62 35.88
C LEU A 580 9.87 1.79 34.57
N ALA A 581 9.64 0.93 33.58
CA ALA A 581 10.27 1.05 32.27
C ALA A 581 9.91 2.38 31.59
N TRP A 582 8.64 2.78 31.64
CA TRP A 582 8.18 4.08 31.12
C TRP A 582 8.83 5.26 31.84
N ALA A 583 8.97 5.20 33.17
CA ALA A 583 9.64 6.24 33.94
C ALA A 583 11.13 6.35 33.59
N ILE A 584 11.81 5.22 33.33
CA ILE A 584 13.21 5.21 32.85
C ILE A 584 13.32 5.86 31.48
N LEU A 585 12.42 5.55 30.54
CA LEU A 585 12.42 6.15 29.20
C LEU A 585 12.24 7.68 29.26
N HIS A 586 11.53 8.19 30.26
CA HIS A 586 11.29 9.62 30.45
C HIS A 586 12.40 10.36 31.20
N LEU A 587 13.47 9.69 31.66
CA LEU A 587 14.59 10.35 32.34
C LEU A 587 15.33 11.36 31.45
N CYS A 588 15.29 11.17 30.14
CA CYS A 588 15.91 12.06 29.15
C CYS A 588 14.93 13.08 28.54
N SER A 589 13.65 13.03 28.92
CA SER A 589 12.63 13.97 28.43
C SER A 589 12.60 15.21 29.31
N ASN A 590 13.19 16.31 28.83
CA ASN A 590 13.01 17.62 29.45
C ASN A 590 11.59 18.13 29.12
N ASP A 591 10.72 18.18 30.13
CA ASP A 591 9.47 18.95 30.06
C ASP A 591 9.80 20.45 30.12
N ASP A 592 10.27 21.03 29.01
CA ASP A 592 10.32 22.48 28.83
C ASP A 592 8.91 23.01 28.55
N ASN A 593 8.08 23.07 29.59
CA ASN A 593 6.86 23.86 29.61
C ASN A 593 7.20 25.28 30.09
N ASN A 594 7.56 26.16 29.15
CA ASN A 594 7.29 27.58 29.28
C ASN A 594 6.98 28.22 27.92
N ASN A 595 5.69 28.17 27.59
CA ASN A 595 4.89 29.00 26.69
C ASN A 595 5.56 30.12 25.85
N ASN A 596 5.24 30.01 24.55
CA ASN A 596 4.70 30.99 23.62
C ASN A 596 5.62 31.63 22.57
N ASN A 597 5.22 31.32 21.33
CA ASN A 597 5.12 32.18 20.15
C ASN A 597 6.43 32.65 19.53
N ASP A 598 6.80 32.08 18.39
CA ASP A 598 6.37 32.63 17.10
C ASP A 598 6.77 31.64 16.00
N ASP A 599 5.76 31.12 15.31
CA ASP A 599 5.91 30.64 13.94
C ASP A 599 6.17 31.88 13.09
N ASP A 600 7.31 31.93 12.39
CA ASP A 600 7.38 32.27 10.96
C ASP A 600 8.85 32.22 10.49
N ASP A 601 9.05 31.32 9.53
CA ASP A 601 9.88 31.40 8.33
C ASP A 601 11.42 31.51 8.36
N ASP A 602 11.97 30.50 7.69
CA ASP A 602 13.06 30.51 6.72
C ASP A 602 14.53 30.41 7.17
N ASP A 603 15.11 29.30 6.67
CA ASP A 603 16.49 29.13 6.21
C ASP A 603 17.63 29.42 7.19
N ASP A 604 18.06 28.39 7.94
CA ASP A 604 19.47 28.23 8.28
C ASP A 604 19.80 26.77 8.70
N ASP A 605 20.40 26.03 7.76
CA ASP A 605 20.83 24.62 7.90
C ASP A 605 22.05 24.46 8.85
N ASP A 606 22.67 25.56 9.30
CA ASP A 606 23.85 25.55 10.17
C ASP A 606 23.53 25.50 11.68
N ARG A 607 22.27 25.69 12.09
CA ARG A 607 21.87 25.70 13.51
C ARG A 607 21.55 24.31 14.10
N LYS A 608 21.49 23.27 13.27
CA LYS A 608 21.17 21.89 13.72
C LYS A 608 22.31 21.17 14.45
N SER A 609 23.54 21.65 14.32
CA SER A 609 24.71 21.01 14.96
C SER A 609 24.83 21.37 16.45
N HIS A 610 24.46 22.58 16.85
CA HIS A 610 24.55 23.01 18.26
C HIS A 610 23.35 22.61 19.13
N LYS A 611 22.17 22.33 18.56
CA LYS A 611 20.99 21.90 19.33
C LYS A 611 21.07 20.46 19.84
N LYS A 612 21.94 19.63 19.25
CA LYS A 612 22.11 18.21 19.61
C LYS A 612 22.94 17.99 20.88
N GLU A 613 23.70 18.97 21.34
CA GLU A 613 24.55 18.84 22.54
C GLU A 613 23.79 19.10 23.85
N GLU A 614 22.65 19.80 23.81
CA GLU A 614 21.82 20.09 25.00
C GLU A 614 20.82 18.97 25.34
N GLU A 615 20.37 18.19 24.34
CA GLU A 615 19.46 17.05 24.53
C GLU A 615 20.07 15.88 25.34
N ASN A 616 21.39 15.89 25.59
CA ASN A 616 22.09 14.84 26.33
C ASN A 616 22.46 15.23 27.78
N SER A 617 21.75 16.23 28.33
CA SER A 617 22.03 16.81 29.65
C SER A 617 22.03 15.75 30.76
N PHE A 618 20.97 14.94 30.91
CA PHE A 618 20.89 13.98 32.01
C PHE A 618 21.98 12.92 31.97
N VAL A 619 22.17 12.22 30.83
CA VAL A 619 23.13 11.12 30.69
C VAL A 619 24.56 11.60 30.97
N LYS A 620 24.92 12.79 30.50
CA LYS A 620 26.22 13.40 30.76
C LYS A 620 26.39 13.76 32.24
N MET A 621 25.35 14.33 32.87
CA MET A 621 25.42 14.75 34.27
C MET A 621 25.44 13.57 35.23
N ILE A 622 24.60 12.53 35.03
CA ILE A 622 24.62 11.34 35.90
C ILE A 622 25.96 10.61 35.81
N LYS A 623 26.57 10.55 34.62
CA LYS A 623 27.91 9.99 34.44
C LYS A 623 28.95 10.80 35.21
N LYS A 624 28.94 12.14 35.08
CA LYS A 624 29.83 13.02 35.86
C LYS A 624 29.66 12.82 37.36
N CYS A 625 28.44 12.61 37.85
CA CYS A 625 28.20 12.29 39.26
C CYS A 625 28.81 10.96 39.68
N CYS A 626 28.71 9.93 38.84
CA CYS A 626 29.18 8.58 39.18
C CYS A 626 30.68 8.35 38.91
N ASP A 627 31.33 9.21 38.13
CA ASP A 627 32.79 9.26 37.99
C ASP A 627 33.45 9.78 39.29
N GLU A 628 32.68 10.41 40.18
CA GLU A 628 33.12 10.88 41.50
C GLU A 628 32.91 9.82 42.59
N ASN A 629 33.70 9.91 43.66
CA ASN A 629 33.52 9.06 44.83
C ASN A 629 32.39 9.63 45.71
N LEU A 630 31.14 9.36 45.34
CA LEU A 630 29.94 9.83 46.06
C LEU A 630 29.92 9.42 47.54
N GLN A 631 30.54 8.28 47.88
CA GLN A 631 30.65 7.83 49.26
C GLN A 631 31.62 8.69 50.07
N HIS A 632 32.75 9.07 49.47
CA HIS A 632 33.67 10.04 50.08
C HIS A 632 33.02 11.42 50.20
N ILE A 633 32.23 11.85 49.22
CA ILE A 633 31.51 13.12 49.28
C ILE A 633 30.49 13.13 50.41
N SER A 634 29.72 12.05 50.60
CA SER A 634 28.84 11.91 51.76
C SER A 634 29.62 12.11 53.06
N LEU A 635 30.78 11.45 53.20
CA LEU A 635 31.62 11.61 54.39
C LEU A 635 32.12 13.05 54.57
N LEU A 636 32.49 13.75 53.48
CA LEU A 636 32.88 15.16 53.54
C LEU A 636 31.73 16.06 54.00
N VAL A 637 30.50 15.78 53.55
CA VAL A 637 29.30 16.50 54.00
C VAL A 637 29.04 16.22 55.48
N ASP A 638 29.12 14.95 55.90
CA ASP A 638 28.93 14.57 57.30
C ASP A 638 30.00 15.18 58.21
N GLU A 639 31.27 15.23 57.77
CA GLU A 639 32.37 15.89 58.47
C GLU A 639 32.18 17.42 58.52
N ALA A 640 31.77 18.03 57.41
CA ALA A 640 31.48 19.46 57.37
C ALA A 640 30.32 19.83 58.30
N ASP A 641 29.29 18.98 58.37
CA ASP A 641 28.17 19.13 59.29
C ASP A 641 28.57 18.93 60.73
N GLN A 642 29.44 17.96 61.05
CA GLN A 642 29.98 17.81 62.40
C GLN A 642 30.82 19.02 62.81
N VAL A 643 31.66 19.56 61.92
CA VAL A 643 32.47 20.75 62.19
C VAL A 643 31.58 21.98 62.36
N ARG A 644 30.57 22.16 61.50
CA ARG A 644 29.57 23.23 61.61
C ARG A 644 28.79 23.12 62.91
N THR A 645 28.34 21.91 63.26
CA THR A 645 27.62 21.61 64.49
C THR A 645 28.46 21.92 65.71
N GLY A 646 29.71 21.45 65.77
CA GLY A 646 30.63 21.75 66.87
C GLY A 646 30.89 23.25 67.01
N LYS A 647 31.11 23.96 65.89
CA LYS A 647 31.30 25.42 65.89
C LYS A 647 30.05 26.15 66.39
N SER A 648 28.86 25.79 65.90
CA SER A 648 27.60 26.39 66.32
C SER A 648 27.28 26.08 67.78
N LEU A 649 27.58 24.87 68.26
CA LEU A 649 27.46 24.46 69.66
C LEU A 649 28.38 25.30 70.56
N ASP A 650 29.65 25.48 70.19
CA ASP A 650 30.58 26.34 70.91
C ASP A 650 30.12 27.80 70.92
N GLN A 651 29.62 28.29 69.80
CA GLN A 651 29.05 29.63 69.68
C GLN A 651 27.82 29.80 70.57
N LEU A 652 26.92 28.82 70.65
CA LEU A 652 25.76 28.81 71.57
C LEU A 652 26.20 28.75 73.04
N LYS A 653 27.18 27.92 73.39
CA LYS A 653 27.76 27.87 74.74
C LYS A 653 28.38 29.22 75.14
N ASN A 654 29.02 29.92 74.20
CA ASN A 654 29.54 31.27 74.42
C ASN A 654 28.40 32.30 74.52
N ALA A 655 27.35 32.14 73.73
CA ALA A 655 26.16 33.00 73.78
C ALA A 655 25.51 32.95 75.16
N ILE A 656 25.43 31.79 75.83
CA ILE A 656 24.93 31.68 77.21
C ILE A 656 25.75 32.53 78.18
N LYS A 657 27.08 32.48 78.06
CA LYS A 657 28.00 33.17 78.97
C LYS A 657 27.95 34.69 78.80
N SER A 658 27.96 35.18 77.57
CA SER A 658 28.17 36.62 77.28
C SER A 658 27.27 37.19 76.18
N GLY A 659 26.51 36.37 75.48
CA GLY A 659 25.68 36.77 74.36
C GLY A 659 24.45 37.58 74.76
N GLN A 660 23.93 38.31 73.77
CA GLN A 660 22.78 39.19 73.89
C GLN A 660 21.85 39.03 72.68
N TRP A 661 20.57 38.83 72.96
CA TRP A 661 19.50 39.03 72.00
C TRP A 661 19.30 40.53 71.79
N GLN A 662 19.46 40.98 70.56
CA GLN A 662 19.28 42.36 70.14
C GLN A 662 18.01 42.46 69.29
N PHE A 663 17.11 43.31 69.73
CA PHE A 663 15.84 43.55 69.05
C PHE A 663 15.90 44.86 68.28
N ALA A 664 15.36 44.88 67.07
CA ALA A 664 15.38 46.05 66.21
C ALA A 664 14.73 47.29 66.87
N THR A 665 15.29 48.48 66.61
CA THR A 665 14.72 49.77 67.04
C THR A 665 13.44 50.14 66.27
N CYS A 666 12.70 51.16 66.71
CA CYS A 666 11.39 51.50 66.13
C CYS A 666 11.57 51.92 64.69
N SER A 667 12.57 52.76 64.49
CA SER A 667 13.04 53.21 63.20
C SER A 667 13.43 52.04 62.29
N GLN A 668 14.16 51.04 62.80
CA GLN A 668 14.57 49.87 62.00
C GLN A 668 13.39 48.99 61.55
N VAL A 669 12.38 48.79 62.41
CA VAL A 669 11.17 48.01 62.05
C VAL A 669 10.28 48.78 61.07
N LEU A 670 10.12 50.09 61.26
CA LEU A 670 9.31 50.94 60.37
C LEU A 670 9.92 51.11 58.95
N GLN A 671 11.23 50.90 58.80
CA GLN A 671 11.92 50.93 57.49
C GLN A 671 11.74 49.65 56.65
N GLY A 672 11.02 48.63 57.15
CA GLY A 672 10.57 47.47 56.35
C GLY A 672 11.64 46.46 55.95
N ASN A 673 12.85 46.54 56.49
CA ASN A 673 13.99 45.70 56.10
C ASN A 673 14.14 44.46 57.02
N GLY A 674 13.08 43.65 57.13
CA GLY A 674 12.85 42.59 58.16
C GLY A 674 13.93 41.52 58.40
N LYS A 675 15.11 41.64 57.79
CA LYS A 675 16.28 40.74 57.99
C LYS A 675 17.01 40.93 59.32
N ASN A 676 16.80 42.04 60.03
CA ASN A 676 17.50 42.38 61.29
C ASN A 676 16.55 42.57 62.50
N GLU A 677 15.32 42.03 62.45
CA GLU A 677 14.32 42.21 63.52
C GLU A 677 14.77 41.61 64.86
N LEU A 678 15.49 40.49 64.78
CA LEU A 678 16.16 39.82 65.90
C LEU A 678 17.56 39.39 65.47
N VAL A 679 18.52 39.66 66.33
CA VAL A 679 19.91 39.28 66.14
C VAL A 679 20.45 38.70 67.44
N LEU A 680 21.20 37.60 67.35
CA LEU A 680 21.96 37.06 68.47
C LEU A 680 23.40 37.55 68.34
N LYS A 681 23.78 38.54 69.16
CA LYS A 681 25.16 38.99 69.27
C LYS A 681 25.86 38.11 70.31
N ILE A 682 26.81 37.30 69.87
CA ILE A 682 27.53 36.36 70.75
C ILE A 682 28.78 37.02 71.33
N ASP A 683 29.53 37.72 70.47
CA ASP A 683 30.66 38.59 70.81
C ASP A 683 30.75 39.76 69.80
N ASP A 684 31.85 40.53 69.79
CA ASP A 684 32.02 41.68 68.88
C ASP A 684 32.24 41.29 67.41
N ASN A 685 32.58 40.03 67.12
CA ASN A 685 32.89 39.52 65.79
C ASN A 685 31.84 38.52 65.25
N VAL A 686 30.98 37.96 66.11
CA VAL A 686 30.00 36.93 65.78
C VAL A 686 28.60 37.42 66.08
N ILE A 687 27.84 37.62 64.99
CA ILE A 687 26.48 38.13 64.99
C ILE A 687 25.65 37.19 64.13
N TRP A 688 24.63 36.56 64.72
CA TRP A 688 23.68 35.73 63.97
C TRP A 688 22.39 36.50 63.71
N PRO A 689 22.07 36.83 62.45
CA PRO A 689 20.76 37.36 62.09
C PRO A 689 19.67 36.29 62.25
N PHE A 690 18.40 36.72 62.27
CA PHE A 690 17.25 35.85 62.51
C PHE A 690 17.23 34.56 61.67
N THR A 691 17.61 34.63 60.39
CA THR A 691 17.66 33.47 59.49
C THR A 691 18.74 32.46 59.89
N GLU A 692 19.91 32.93 60.31
CA GLU A 692 21.02 32.07 60.74
C GLU A 692 20.82 31.50 62.14
N ILE A 693 20.04 32.17 62.99
CA ILE A 693 19.71 31.69 64.34
C ILE A 693 18.98 30.34 64.26
N SER A 694 17.93 30.25 63.44
CA SER A 694 17.17 28.99 63.30
C SER A 694 18.04 27.88 62.73
N GLU A 695 18.72 28.15 61.63
CA GLU A 695 19.57 27.16 60.94
C GLU A 695 20.67 26.61 61.85
N ASN A 696 21.37 27.47 62.60
CA ASN A 696 22.44 27.01 63.49
C ASN A 696 21.92 26.28 64.73
N ILE A 697 20.73 26.63 65.23
CA ILE A 697 20.07 25.87 66.31
C ILE A 697 19.64 24.50 65.80
N ASP A 698 19.04 24.42 64.62
CA ASP A 698 18.58 23.17 64.02
C ASP A 698 19.76 22.23 63.74
N CYS A 699 20.87 22.73 63.20
CA CYS A 699 22.10 21.94 63.05
C CYS A 699 22.57 21.32 64.36
N VAL A 700 22.54 22.09 65.46
CA VAL A 700 22.98 21.60 66.77
C VAL A 700 21.96 20.62 67.37
N LEU A 701 20.66 20.87 67.22
CA LEU A 701 19.60 19.96 67.66
C LEU A 701 19.68 18.59 66.99
N LEU A 702 20.09 18.54 65.73
CA LEU A 702 20.20 17.32 64.94
C LEU A 702 21.54 16.60 65.13
N GLY A 703 22.63 17.34 65.36
CA GLY A 703 23.99 16.78 65.37
C GLY A 703 24.69 16.66 66.73
N ALA A 704 24.25 17.38 67.77
CA ALA A 704 24.88 17.32 69.09
C ALA A 704 24.29 16.19 69.95
N ASP A 705 25.10 15.66 70.87
CA ASP A 705 24.64 14.58 71.74
C ASP A 705 23.65 15.08 72.82
N LYS A 706 22.90 14.16 73.43
CA LYS A 706 21.90 14.52 74.46
C LYS A 706 22.48 15.24 75.68
N GLN A 707 23.77 15.05 75.98
CA GLN A 707 24.43 15.68 77.10
C GLN A 707 24.86 17.11 76.76
N GLU A 708 25.38 17.33 75.54
CA GLU A 708 25.71 18.63 74.97
C GLU A 708 24.47 19.51 74.81
N LEU A 709 23.35 18.93 74.37
CA LEU A 709 22.07 19.65 74.24
C LEU A 709 21.54 20.16 75.59
N LYS A 710 21.77 19.44 76.69
CA LYS A 710 21.39 19.92 78.03
C LYS A 710 22.17 21.18 78.43
N GLU A 711 23.42 21.32 77.98
CA GLU A 711 24.25 22.49 78.31
C GLU A 711 23.77 23.76 77.61
N ILE A 712 23.01 23.62 76.51
CA ILE A 712 22.50 24.73 75.71
C ILE A 712 20.96 24.78 75.63
N GLU A 713 20.28 23.93 76.39
CA GLU A 713 18.81 23.81 76.45
C GLU A 713 18.16 25.16 76.77
N GLU A 714 18.82 25.95 77.64
CA GLU A 714 18.40 27.31 77.95
C GLU A 714 18.31 28.16 76.68
N VAL A 715 19.27 28.15 75.75
CA VAL A 715 19.18 28.97 74.52
C VAL A 715 18.10 28.45 73.56
N ILE A 716 17.97 27.13 73.43
CA ILE A 716 17.04 26.48 72.49
C ILE A 716 15.57 26.76 72.88
N GLN A 717 15.24 26.68 74.17
CA GLN A 717 13.88 26.98 74.65
C GLN A 717 13.45 28.43 74.42
N HIS A 718 14.38 29.32 74.06
CA HIS A 718 14.15 30.75 73.85
C HIS A 718 13.73 31.11 72.41
N ASN A 719 13.66 30.15 71.47
CA ASN A 719 13.31 30.39 70.07
C ASN A 719 11.85 30.87 69.85
N TYR A 720 10.97 30.69 70.84
CA TYR A 720 9.56 31.11 70.82
C TYR A 720 9.30 32.59 71.19
N ARG A 721 10.33 33.46 71.18
CA ARG A 721 10.28 34.81 71.77
C ARG A 721 9.98 35.96 70.79
N VAL A 722 9.63 35.68 69.53
CA VAL A 722 9.51 36.71 68.46
C VAL A 722 8.07 37.22 68.23
N ASP A 723 7.04 36.44 68.55
CA ASP A 723 5.64 36.78 68.25
C ASP A 723 5.13 38.06 68.92
N PHE A 724 5.80 38.50 69.99
CA PHE A 724 5.40 39.66 70.76
C PHE A 724 5.81 41.00 70.10
N TRP A 725 6.84 41.01 69.25
CA TRP A 725 7.45 42.25 68.75
C TRP A 725 6.71 42.91 67.58
N LYS A 726 5.89 42.17 66.83
CA LYS A 726 5.12 42.69 65.69
C LYS A 726 3.97 43.63 66.06
N LYS A 727 3.65 43.81 67.34
CA LYS A 727 2.47 44.58 67.83
C LYS A 727 2.79 45.87 68.58
N GLY A 728 4.00 46.42 68.45
CA GLY A 728 4.26 47.83 68.79
C GLY A 728 4.52 48.16 70.27
N GLY A 729 4.94 47.20 71.10
CA GLY A 729 5.34 47.48 72.48
C GLY A 729 6.76 48.00 72.58
N ARG A 730 6.98 49.32 72.73
CA ARG A 730 8.29 49.90 73.05
C ARG A 730 8.24 50.81 74.27
N LEU A 731 9.08 50.51 75.26
CA LEU A 731 9.77 51.47 76.12
C LEU A 731 10.84 50.71 76.91
N ASN A 732 12.10 51.16 76.81
CA ASN A 732 13.24 50.55 77.47
C ASN A 732 13.08 50.53 78.98
N HIS A 733 13.64 49.51 79.60
CA HIS A 733 13.71 49.40 81.04
C HIS A 733 14.91 50.24 81.51
N ARG A 734 14.69 51.34 82.28
CA ARG A 734 15.37 51.53 83.59
C ARG A 734 15.11 52.85 84.32
N ASN A 735 15.27 52.70 85.64
CA ASN A 735 15.69 53.66 86.65
C ASN A 735 14.80 54.87 86.98
N LYS A 736 14.74 55.13 88.28
CA LYS A 736 13.78 55.95 89.02
C LYS A 736 13.90 57.46 88.80
N ASP A 737 14.68 57.94 87.84
CA ASP A 737 14.97 59.36 87.73
C ASP A 737 14.47 59.93 86.40
N ASN A 738 13.45 60.78 86.53
CA ASN A 738 12.76 61.50 85.46
C ASN A 738 13.75 62.32 84.60
N HIS A 739 14.10 61.79 83.43
CA HIS A 739 14.46 62.60 82.26
C HIS A 739 13.95 61.92 80.98
N ILE A 740 13.60 62.75 79.99
CA ILE A 740 12.93 62.42 78.72
C ILE A 740 13.68 61.29 77.99
N ILE A 741 12.97 60.21 77.65
CA ILE A 741 13.52 59.01 76.98
C ILE A 741 13.53 59.25 75.46
N ASP A 742 14.70 59.02 74.87
CA ASP A 742 14.88 58.90 73.43
C ASP A 742 14.39 57.52 72.96
N ASN A 743 13.47 57.48 72.00
CA ASN A 743 12.71 56.27 71.63
C ASN A 743 13.49 55.29 70.71
N ASP A 744 14.77 55.55 70.45
CA ASP A 744 15.57 54.81 69.46
C ASP A 744 16.75 54.00 70.04
N GLU A 745 16.84 53.84 71.36
CA GLU A 745 17.84 52.96 71.98
C GLU A 745 17.51 51.47 71.78
N MET A 746 18.48 50.69 71.31
CA MET A 746 18.34 49.27 70.99
C MET A 746 18.14 48.40 72.24
N PHE A 747 17.05 47.64 72.27
CA PHE A 747 16.74 46.78 73.40
C PHE A 747 17.55 45.48 73.34
N CYS A 748 18.30 45.20 74.40
CA CYS A 748 19.16 44.02 74.50
C CYS A 748 18.79 43.17 75.72
N LEU A 749 18.64 41.86 75.52
CA LEU A 749 18.48 40.88 76.59
C LEU A 749 19.68 39.94 76.62
N ARG A 750 20.27 39.72 77.79
CA ARG A 750 21.32 38.71 77.93
C ARG A 750 20.73 37.32 77.73
N VAL A 751 21.43 36.46 77.01
CA VAL A 751 20.95 35.10 76.67
C VAL A 751 20.79 34.26 77.94
N GLY A 752 21.74 34.31 78.87
CA GLY A 752 21.68 33.59 80.16
C GLY A 752 20.79 34.22 81.25
N LEU A 753 19.77 34.99 80.88
CA LEU A 753 18.74 35.47 81.83
C LEU A 753 17.86 34.30 82.28
N GLN A 754 17.44 34.27 83.55
CA GLN A 754 16.57 33.19 84.03
C GLN A 754 15.19 33.25 83.35
N MET A 755 14.62 32.08 83.00
CA MET A 755 13.30 31.99 82.37
C MET A 755 12.20 32.76 83.11
N ALA A 756 12.27 32.79 84.45
CA ALA A 756 11.34 33.54 85.29
C ALA A 756 11.42 35.06 85.07
N GLU A 757 12.62 35.61 84.85
CA GLU A 757 12.83 37.04 84.61
C GLU A 757 12.30 37.45 83.23
N PHE A 758 12.45 36.57 82.23
CA PHE A 758 11.87 36.81 80.91
C PHE A 758 10.34 36.72 80.92
N GLU A 759 9.75 35.71 81.57
CA GLU A 759 8.28 35.61 81.67
C GLU A 759 7.69 36.80 82.44
N GLN A 760 8.39 37.33 83.43
CA GLN A 760 8.04 38.62 84.05
C GLN A 760 8.10 39.77 83.04
N CYS A 761 9.16 39.86 82.23
CA CYS A 761 9.26 40.88 81.17
C CYS A 761 8.11 40.74 80.16
N LYS A 762 7.79 39.52 79.72
CA LYS A 762 6.70 39.22 78.78
C LYS A 762 5.34 39.58 79.34
N GLN A 763 5.06 39.25 80.60
CA GLN A 763 3.84 39.66 81.28
C GLN A 763 3.74 41.18 81.39
N LEU A 764 4.82 41.84 81.78
CA LEU A 764 4.90 43.30 81.87
C LEU A 764 4.64 43.94 80.49
N TRP A 765 5.23 43.40 79.44
CA TRP A 765 5.01 43.92 78.10
C TRP A 765 3.58 43.70 77.63
N LYS A 766 2.98 42.53 77.90
CA LYS A 766 1.57 42.25 77.57
C LYS A 766 0.63 43.22 78.27
N GLN A 767 0.82 43.45 79.57
CA GLN A 767 0.03 44.43 80.33
C GLN A 767 0.17 45.84 79.75
N ARG A 768 1.40 46.22 79.35
CA ARG A 768 1.66 47.52 78.74
C ARG A 768 1.03 47.66 77.36
N LEU A 769 1.04 46.61 76.55
CA LEU A 769 0.38 46.62 75.25
C LEU A 769 -1.13 46.80 75.41
N GLU A 770 -1.76 46.05 76.32
CA GLU A 770 -3.18 46.20 76.64
C GLU A 770 -3.51 47.63 77.13
N GLN A 771 -2.63 48.21 77.95
CA GLN A 771 -2.76 49.59 78.40
C GLN A 771 -2.62 50.58 77.24
N TRP A 772 -1.65 50.38 76.36
CA TRP A 772 -1.39 51.22 75.20
C TRP A 772 -2.54 51.16 74.19
N GLU A 773 -3.06 49.97 73.88
CA GLU A 773 -4.23 49.79 73.01
C GLU A 773 -5.45 50.53 73.56
N LYS A 774 -5.69 50.40 74.87
CA LYS A 774 -6.76 51.13 75.57
C LYS A 774 -6.57 52.65 75.51
N GLN A 775 -5.35 53.14 75.72
CA GLN A 775 -5.02 54.57 75.62
C GLN A 775 -5.16 55.09 74.19
N CYS A 776 -4.76 54.30 73.18
CA CYS A 776 -4.91 54.65 71.78
C CYS A 776 -6.38 54.73 71.37
N LEU A 777 -7.20 53.78 71.80
CA LEU A 777 -8.66 53.83 71.62
C LEU A 777 -9.25 55.08 72.29
N GLN A 778 -8.90 55.36 73.54
CA GLN A 778 -9.35 56.55 74.24
C GLN A 778 -8.92 57.86 73.54
N LEU A 779 -7.69 57.93 73.03
CA LEU A 779 -7.19 59.08 72.28
C LEU A 779 -7.93 59.24 70.96
N ARG A 780 -8.20 58.14 70.26
CA ARG A 780 -8.96 58.13 68.99
C ARG A 780 -10.43 58.47 69.17
N GLU A 781 -11.04 58.07 70.28
CA GLU A 781 -12.38 58.49 70.69
C GLU A 781 -12.41 59.99 71.04
N ARG A 782 -11.40 60.45 71.79
CA ARG A 782 -11.31 61.85 72.25
C ARG A 782 -10.91 62.82 71.14
N PHE A 783 -10.14 62.36 70.16
CA PHE A 783 -9.69 63.14 69.01
C PHE A 783 -10.02 62.38 67.71
N PRO A 784 -11.27 62.49 67.20
CA PRO A 784 -11.72 61.74 66.03
C PRO A 784 -10.87 61.95 64.77
N ALA A 785 -10.17 63.09 64.67
CA ALA A 785 -9.23 63.38 63.59
C ALA A 785 -8.08 62.35 63.50
N LEU A 786 -7.68 61.74 64.62
CA LEU A 786 -6.66 60.68 64.62
C LEU A 786 -7.14 59.40 63.91
N ASN A 787 -8.46 59.22 63.72
CA ASN A 787 -9.00 58.05 63.00
C ASN A 787 -8.73 58.08 61.49
N TYR A 788 -8.36 59.23 60.92
CA TYR A 788 -7.97 59.32 59.51
C TYR A 788 -6.55 58.83 59.24
N PHE A 789 -5.77 58.55 60.29
CA PHE A 789 -4.39 58.11 60.18
C PHE A 789 -4.20 56.75 60.85
N CYS A 790 -3.54 55.82 60.17
CA CYS A 790 -3.03 54.60 60.77
C CYS A 790 -1.90 54.93 61.77
N PHE A 791 -1.52 53.97 62.62
CA PHE A 791 -0.50 54.22 63.66
C PHE A 791 0.81 54.78 63.10
N ASN A 792 1.30 54.22 61.99
CA ASN A 792 2.54 54.66 61.35
C ASN A 792 2.42 56.09 60.81
N GLU A 793 1.26 56.45 60.25
CA GLU A 793 0.99 57.82 59.77
C GLU A 793 0.90 58.81 60.92
N VAL A 794 0.25 58.47 62.04
CA VAL A 794 0.22 59.32 63.25
C VAL A 794 1.64 59.54 63.79
N HIS A 795 2.46 58.49 63.84
CA HIS A 795 3.83 58.59 64.32
C HIS A 795 4.69 59.47 63.40
N LEU A 796 4.54 59.30 62.08
CA LEU A 796 5.19 60.16 61.09
C LEU A 796 4.71 61.61 61.20
N LEU A 797 3.40 61.82 61.43
CA LEU A 797 2.81 63.15 61.62
C LEU A 797 3.37 63.83 62.87
N ILE A 798 3.46 63.12 64.00
CA ILE A 798 4.05 63.63 65.26
C ILE A 798 5.51 64.01 65.03
N HIS A 799 6.30 63.14 64.40
CA HIS A 799 7.70 63.42 64.10
C HIS A 799 7.85 64.64 63.19
N THR A 800 7.01 64.75 62.15
CA THR A 800 7.00 65.88 61.22
C THR A 800 6.58 67.19 61.89
N ILE A 801 5.59 67.15 62.80
CA ILE A 801 5.15 68.31 63.59
C ILE A 801 6.23 68.74 64.60
N HIS A 802 6.96 67.80 65.19
CA HIS A 802 8.07 68.12 66.12
C HIS A 802 9.35 68.60 65.42
N THR A 803 9.48 68.40 64.10
CA THR A 803 10.62 68.86 63.30
C THR A 803 10.34 70.13 62.50
N LEU A 804 9.09 70.63 62.55
CA LEU A 804 8.66 71.98 62.14
C LEU A 804 8.79 72.95 63.32
#